data_AF-A0A2J8VLX7-F1
#
_entry.id   AF-A0A2J8VLX7-F1
#
_cell.length_a   1.000
_cell.length_b   1.000
_cell.length_c   1.000
_cell.angle_alpha   90.00
_cell.angle_beta   90.00
_cell.angle_gamma   90.00
#
_symmetry.space_group_name_H-M   'P 1'
#
loop_
_entity.id
_entity.type
_entity.pdbx_description
1 polymer ?
#
loop_
_entity_poly.entity_id
_entity_poly.type
_entity_poly.pdbx_seq_one_letter_code
_entity_poly.pdbx_strand_id
1 'polypeptide(L)'
;MTLGITDLWLRTDKDWKVGKTKIFLKDHQDTLLEVQRSQVLDRAALSIQKVLRGYRYRKEFLRQRQAAVTLQAWWRGYCNRRNFKLILVGFERLQAIARSQLLARQYQAMRQRTVQLQALCRGYLVRQQVQAKRRAVVVIQAHARGMAARRNFQQRKANAPLIIPAEGQKSQGALPTKKRRSIYDTVTDTEMVEKVFGFLPAMIGGQEGQAPPRFEDLESKTQKLLEVDLDTVPMAEEPEEDVDGLAEYTFPKFAVTYFQKSASHTHIRRPLRYPLLYHEDDTDCLAALVIWNVILRFMGDLPEPVLYARSRQQGSSVMRQIHDTLDREHGAQVPQHSRSAQRSGHKDKGTKDISSMKLKRSSRITGQVASQLNTGEEALEPDDLGADRPMSNLEKVHFVVGYAILRPSLRDEIYCQICKQLSENFKTSSLARGWILLSLCLGCFPPSERFMKYLLNFIGQGPATYGPFCAERLRRTYANGVRAEPPTWLELQAVKSKKRIPIQVILATGESLTVPVDSASTSREMCVHIAHKQGLSDHLGFSLQVAVYDKFWSLGSGRDHMMDAIAQCEQLAQERGESQRQSPWRIYFRKEFFTPWHDSREDPVSTELIYRQVLHGVWSGEYSFEKEEELVELLARHCYVQLGASAESKAVQELLPSCIPHKLYRTKPPDRWASLVTAACTKAPYTQRQATPLAVREQVVDAARLQWPLLFSRLFEVITLSGPRLPKTQLILAVNWKGLCFLDQREKMLLELSFPEVMGLATNREAQGGQRLLLSTMHEEYEFVSPSSVAIAELVALLLEGLKERSVFAMALQDRKATDDATLLAFKKGDLLVLTKKQGLLASENWTLGQNDRTGKTGLVPTACLYTIPTVTKPSAQLLSLLAMSPEKRKLAAQEGQFAEPRPEDPPKEKLHTLEEFSYEFFRAPEKDIVSMAVLPLARARGHLWAYSSEPLRQPLLKRVHANVDLWDIACQIFVAILRYMGDYPSRQAWPTLELTDQIFTLALQHPALQDEVYCQILKQLTHNSNRHSEERGWQLLWLCTGLFPPSKGLLPHAQKFIDTRRGKLLAADCSRRIQRVLRTGPRKQPPHQVEVEAAEQNVSRICHKVYFPNDTSEMLEVVANTRVRDVCDSIATRLQLASWEGCSLFIKIADKVISQKEGDFFFDSLRQVSDWVKKNKPQKEGAPVT
;
A
#
# COMPACT_ATOMS: atom_id res chain seq x y z
N MET A 1 -82.04 3.63 27.71
CA MET A 1 -81.08 3.31 26.64
C MET A 1 -81.28 1.92 26.05
N THR A 2 -81.21 0.83 26.84
CA THR A 2 -81.33 -0.56 26.35
C THR A 2 -82.50 -0.82 25.38
N LEU A 3 -83.73 -0.42 25.73
CA LEU A 3 -84.90 -0.58 24.84
C LEU A 3 -84.76 0.15 23.49
N GLY A 4 -84.15 1.35 23.48
CA GLY A 4 -83.89 2.08 22.24
C GLY A 4 -82.85 1.44 21.32
N ILE A 5 -82.03 0.51 21.83
CA ILE A 5 -81.10 -0.28 21.00
C ILE A 5 -81.84 -1.47 20.38
N THR A 6 -82.73 -2.11 21.14
CA THR A 6 -83.52 -3.24 20.63
C THR A 6 -84.55 -2.81 19.58
N ASP A 7 -85.21 -1.67 19.76
CA ASP A 7 -86.20 -1.16 18.80
C ASP A 7 -85.54 -0.79 17.45
N LEU A 8 -84.35 -0.18 17.50
CA LEU A 8 -83.64 0.28 16.30
C LEU A 8 -83.09 -0.88 15.44
N TRP A 9 -82.64 -1.96 16.08
CA TRP A 9 -81.89 -3.04 15.41
C TRP A 9 -82.60 -4.40 15.36
N LEU A 10 -83.52 -4.72 16.30
CA LEU A 10 -84.15 -6.04 16.41
C LEU A 10 -85.62 -6.07 15.95
N ARG A 11 -86.30 -4.92 15.93
CA ARG A 11 -87.60 -4.60 15.28
C ARG A 11 -88.86 -5.42 15.64
N THR A 12 -88.78 -6.68 16.08
CA THR A 12 -89.96 -7.51 16.39
C THR A 12 -89.78 -8.39 17.62
N ASP A 13 -90.71 -8.27 18.57
CA ASP A 13 -90.69 -8.87 19.91
C ASP A 13 -90.99 -10.40 19.94
N LYS A 14 -91.08 -11.05 18.78
CA LYS A 14 -91.36 -12.49 18.66
C LYS A 14 -90.12 -13.38 18.84
N ASP A 15 -88.93 -12.81 18.67
CA ASP A 15 -87.67 -13.56 18.56
C ASP A 15 -86.70 -13.35 19.72
N TRP A 16 -86.99 -12.44 20.64
CA TRP A 16 -86.19 -12.13 21.84
C TRP A 16 -87.13 -11.88 23.03
N LYS A 17 -86.59 -11.84 24.26
CA LYS A 17 -87.38 -11.55 25.47
C LYS A 17 -86.61 -10.70 26.49
N VAL A 18 -87.30 -9.77 27.14
CA VAL A 18 -86.74 -8.97 28.25
C VAL A 18 -87.01 -9.64 29.59
N GLY A 19 -85.96 -9.92 30.35
CA GLY A 19 -86.03 -10.21 31.78
C GLY A 19 -85.68 -8.98 32.63
N LYS A 20 -85.94 -9.03 33.94
CA LYS A 20 -85.78 -7.87 34.86
C LYS A 20 -84.37 -7.24 34.88
N THR A 21 -83.33 -7.96 34.48
CA THR A 21 -81.92 -7.50 34.48
C THR A 21 -81.11 -7.90 33.23
N LYS A 22 -81.70 -8.65 32.29
CA LYS A 22 -81.02 -9.19 31.10
C LYS A 22 -82.00 -9.28 29.93
N ILE A 23 -81.48 -9.13 28.72
CA ILE A 23 -82.22 -9.39 27.48
C ILE A 23 -81.77 -10.76 26.96
N PHE A 24 -82.72 -11.63 26.62
CA PHE A 24 -82.51 -12.94 26.05
C PHE A 24 -82.67 -12.83 24.53
N LEU A 25 -81.56 -12.96 23.82
CA LEU A 25 -81.45 -12.89 22.37
C LEU A 25 -81.31 -14.30 21.78
N LYS A 26 -81.66 -14.45 20.51
CA LYS A 26 -81.19 -15.57 19.67
C LYS A 26 -79.80 -15.22 19.11
N ASP A 27 -78.99 -16.24 18.82
CA ASP A 27 -77.60 -16.11 18.37
C ASP A 27 -77.43 -15.15 17.18
N HIS A 28 -78.38 -15.14 16.23
CA HIS A 28 -78.36 -14.25 15.06
C HIS A 28 -78.56 -12.75 15.39
N GLN A 29 -79.09 -12.44 16.58
CA GLN A 29 -79.30 -11.07 17.07
C GLN A 29 -78.11 -10.60 17.91
N ASP A 30 -77.56 -11.50 18.74
CA ASP A 30 -76.35 -11.24 19.53
C ASP A 30 -75.15 -10.99 18.59
N THR A 31 -74.98 -11.83 17.58
CA THR A 31 -73.96 -11.62 16.53
C THR A 31 -74.15 -10.33 15.73
N LEU A 32 -75.39 -9.89 15.46
CA LEU A 32 -75.65 -8.60 14.80
C LEU A 32 -75.22 -7.41 15.69
N LEU A 33 -75.53 -7.47 16.98
CA LEU A 33 -75.17 -6.41 17.93
C LEU A 33 -73.66 -6.37 18.21
N GLU A 34 -72.98 -7.52 18.34
CA GLU A 34 -71.52 -7.57 18.45
C GLU A 34 -70.81 -7.10 17.18
N VAL A 35 -71.35 -7.38 15.98
CA VAL A 35 -70.81 -6.80 14.72
C VAL A 35 -70.94 -5.27 14.72
N GLN A 36 -72.08 -4.70 15.14
CA GLN A 36 -72.22 -3.24 15.26
C GLN A 36 -71.30 -2.66 16.34
N ARG A 37 -71.16 -3.35 17.48
CA ARG A 37 -70.24 -2.98 18.56
C ARG A 37 -68.79 -2.94 18.08
N SER A 38 -68.33 -3.95 17.33
CA SER A 38 -67.00 -3.94 16.70
C SER A 38 -66.85 -2.74 15.78
N GLN A 39 -67.78 -2.50 14.85
CA GLN A 39 -67.68 -1.36 13.92
C GLN A 39 -67.55 0.01 14.61
N VAL A 40 -68.20 0.21 15.76
CA VAL A 40 -68.04 1.45 16.56
C VAL A 40 -66.67 1.51 17.24
N LEU A 41 -66.21 0.39 17.83
CA LEU A 41 -64.90 0.30 18.47
C LEU A 41 -63.75 0.45 17.45
N ASP A 42 -63.86 -0.17 16.28
CA ASP A 42 -62.93 -0.05 15.15
C ASP A 42 -62.81 1.42 14.70
N ARG A 43 -63.93 2.13 14.53
CA ARG A 43 -63.93 3.56 14.17
C ARG A 43 -63.25 4.43 15.24
N ALA A 44 -63.50 4.16 16.52
CA ALA A 44 -62.86 4.87 17.62
C ALA A 44 -61.34 4.59 17.66
N ALA A 45 -60.94 3.32 17.53
CA ALA A 45 -59.55 2.88 17.50
C ALA A 45 -58.79 3.49 16.31
N LEU A 46 -59.38 3.50 15.11
CA LEU A 46 -58.79 4.14 13.92
C LEU A 46 -58.58 5.65 14.12
N SER A 47 -59.51 6.34 14.78
CA SER A 47 -59.36 7.77 15.10
C SER A 47 -58.20 8.02 16.06
N ILE A 48 -58.12 7.27 17.17
CA ILE A 48 -57.02 7.34 18.14
C ILE A 48 -55.67 7.02 17.49
N GLN A 49 -55.61 5.94 16.69
CA GLN A 49 -54.40 5.56 15.95
C GLN A 49 -53.97 6.64 14.94
N LYS A 50 -54.90 7.28 14.23
CA LYS A 50 -54.60 8.38 13.30
C LYS A 50 -53.93 9.55 14.02
N VAL A 51 -54.47 9.96 15.17
CA VAL A 51 -53.91 11.04 15.99
C VAL A 51 -52.53 10.67 16.54
N LEU A 52 -52.36 9.48 17.13
CA LEU A 52 -51.07 9.03 17.68
C LEU A 52 -49.98 8.85 16.61
N ARG A 53 -50.31 8.29 15.44
CA ARG A 53 -49.37 8.19 14.31
C ARG A 53 -48.96 9.59 13.83
N GLY A 54 -49.92 10.50 13.67
CA GLY A 54 -49.66 11.90 13.29
C GLY A 54 -48.76 12.64 14.30
N TYR A 55 -49.01 12.47 15.60
CA TYR A 55 -48.17 13.02 16.66
C TYR A 55 -46.73 12.46 16.62
N ARG A 56 -46.57 11.14 16.48
CA ARG A 56 -45.24 10.50 16.37
C ARG A 56 -44.43 11.03 15.19
N TYR A 57 -45.02 11.09 13.99
CA TYR A 57 -44.33 11.61 12.81
C TYR A 57 -44.03 13.11 12.91
N ARG A 58 -44.95 13.91 13.47
CA ARG A 58 -44.70 15.35 13.71
C ARG A 58 -43.57 15.58 14.71
N LYS A 59 -43.48 14.78 15.78
CA LYS A 59 -42.38 14.85 16.76
C LYS A 59 -41.04 14.49 16.13
N GLU A 60 -40.99 13.45 15.30
CA GLU A 60 -39.77 13.05 14.61
C GLU A 60 -39.31 14.06 13.55
N PHE A 61 -40.24 14.59 12.73
CA PHE A 61 -39.94 15.65 11.77
C PHE A 61 -39.39 16.91 12.46
N LEU A 62 -39.95 17.31 13.61
CA LEU A 62 -39.45 18.44 14.39
C LEU A 62 -38.04 18.17 14.96
N ARG A 63 -37.74 16.94 15.40
CA ARG A 63 -36.39 16.52 15.82
C ARG A 63 -35.38 16.64 14.68
N GLN A 64 -35.72 16.12 13.50
CA GLN A 64 -34.87 16.17 12.31
C GLN A 64 -34.66 17.61 11.82
N ARG A 65 -35.73 18.43 11.79
CA ARG A 65 -35.65 19.86 11.46
C ARG A 65 -34.74 20.62 12.44
N GLN A 66 -34.84 20.35 13.74
CA GLN A 66 -33.99 21.00 14.75
C GLN A 66 -32.52 20.62 14.55
N ALA A 67 -32.21 19.34 14.31
CA ALA A 67 -30.85 18.91 14.02
C ALA A 67 -30.28 19.58 12.74
N ALA A 68 -31.07 19.64 11.67
CA ALA A 68 -30.69 20.31 10.43
C ALA A 68 -30.46 21.82 10.62
N VAL A 69 -31.31 22.51 11.38
CA VAL A 69 -31.12 23.94 11.71
C VAL A 69 -29.85 24.16 12.53
N THR A 70 -29.57 23.30 13.53
CA THR A 70 -28.33 23.35 14.31
C THR A 70 -27.09 23.17 13.42
N LEU A 71 -27.07 22.16 12.55
CA LEU A 71 -25.97 21.93 11.60
C LEU A 71 -25.76 23.12 10.65
N GLN A 72 -26.84 23.68 10.11
CA GLN A 72 -26.77 24.87 9.26
C GLN A 72 -26.26 26.11 10.02
N ALA A 73 -26.63 26.29 11.29
CA ALA A 73 -26.14 27.39 12.13
C ALA A 73 -24.64 27.25 12.42
N TRP A 74 -24.19 26.05 12.78
CA TRP A 74 -22.76 25.75 12.97
C TRP A 74 -21.96 25.94 11.69
N TRP A 75 -22.44 25.47 10.54
CA TRP A 75 -21.79 25.66 9.24
C TRP A 75 -21.67 27.13 8.86
N ARG A 76 -22.77 27.91 8.95
CA ARG A 76 -22.74 29.37 8.72
C ARG A 76 -21.76 30.08 9.67
N GLY A 77 -21.72 29.67 10.94
CA GLY A 77 -20.77 30.17 11.94
C GLY A 77 -19.32 29.85 11.60
N TYR A 78 -19.03 28.62 11.17
CA TYR A 78 -17.71 28.18 10.71
C TYR A 78 -17.25 28.97 9.47
N CYS A 79 -18.09 29.05 8.43
CA CYS A 79 -17.77 29.81 7.21
C CYS A 79 -17.49 31.30 7.51
N ASN A 80 -18.31 31.94 8.35
CA ASN A 80 -18.06 33.33 8.74
C ASN A 80 -16.76 33.48 9.56
N ARG A 81 -16.44 32.55 10.46
CA ARG A 81 -15.16 32.56 11.21
C ARG A 81 -13.96 32.32 10.29
N ARG A 82 -14.06 31.43 9.31
CA ARG A 82 -13.03 31.17 8.29
C ARG A 82 -12.79 32.40 7.41
N ASN A 83 -13.86 33.02 6.92
CA ASN A 83 -13.79 34.24 6.11
C ASN A 83 -13.21 35.42 6.92
N PHE A 84 -13.59 35.56 8.19
CA PHE A 84 -13.02 36.58 9.07
C PHE A 84 -11.53 36.36 9.35
N LYS A 85 -11.09 35.12 9.60
CA LYS A 85 -9.65 34.79 9.69
C LYS A 85 -8.91 35.12 8.39
N LEU A 86 -9.47 34.78 7.23
CA LEU A 86 -8.89 35.13 5.92
C LEU A 86 -8.75 36.64 5.72
N ILE A 87 -9.77 37.42 6.13
CA ILE A 87 -9.73 38.89 6.10
C ILE A 87 -8.65 39.45 7.03
N LEU A 88 -8.53 38.92 8.26
CA LEU A 88 -7.46 39.32 9.19
C LEU A 88 -6.06 39.04 8.61
N VAL A 89 -5.83 37.85 8.06
CA VAL A 89 -4.57 37.51 7.36
C VAL A 89 -4.34 38.42 6.15
N GLY A 90 -5.39 38.85 5.45
CA GLY A 90 -5.33 39.88 4.41
C GLY A 90 -4.85 41.24 4.92
N PHE A 91 -5.39 41.70 6.06
CA PHE A 91 -4.95 42.94 6.72
C PHE A 91 -3.53 42.85 7.27
N GLU A 92 -3.13 41.72 7.86
CA GLU A 92 -1.75 41.50 8.31
C GLU A 92 -0.76 41.53 7.14
N ARG A 93 -1.09 40.92 6.00
CA ARG A 93 -0.31 41.02 4.76
C ARG A 93 -0.22 42.45 4.24
N LEU A 94 -1.33 43.21 4.26
CA LEU A 94 -1.33 44.62 3.85
C LEU A 94 -0.44 45.48 4.76
N GLN A 95 -0.50 45.28 6.08
CA GLN A 95 0.39 45.94 7.04
C GLN A 95 1.86 45.53 6.83
N ALA A 96 2.14 44.26 6.56
CA ALA A 96 3.48 43.77 6.26
C ALA A 96 4.06 44.39 4.99
N ILE A 97 3.26 44.49 3.92
CA ILE A 97 3.65 45.17 2.67
C ILE A 97 3.94 46.65 2.92
N ALA A 98 3.08 47.36 3.66
CA ALA A 98 3.31 48.76 4.01
C ALA A 98 4.59 48.97 4.85
N ARG A 99 4.84 48.11 5.85
CA ARG A 99 6.08 48.12 6.65
C ARG A 99 7.32 47.81 5.80
N SER A 100 7.22 46.86 4.87
CA SER A 100 8.29 46.50 3.92
C SER A 100 8.63 47.67 2.99
N GLN A 101 7.63 48.35 2.43
CA GLN A 101 7.83 49.55 1.61
C GLN A 101 8.47 50.71 2.41
N LEU A 102 8.07 50.90 3.67
CA LEU A 102 8.67 51.92 4.54
C LEU A 102 10.14 51.61 4.83
N LEU A 103 10.47 50.37 5.19
CA LEU A 103 11.84 49.91 5.40
C LEU A 103 12.69 50.04 4.14
N ALA A 104 12.16 49.68 2.97
CA ALA A 104 12.85 49.84 1.69
C ALA A 104 13.20 51.31 1.39
N ARG A 105 12.27 52.25 1.63
CA ARG A 105 12.51 53.70 1.48
C ARG A 105 13.57 54.21 2.48
N GLN A 106 13.50 53.77 3.73
CA GLN A 106 14.51 54.12 4.76
C GLN A 106 15.90 53.60 4.39
N TYR A 107 16.00 52.34 3.93
CA TYR A 107 17.25 51.75 3.47
C TYR A 107 17.81 52.47 2.24
N GLN A 108 16.98 52.81 1.24
CA GLN A 108 17.42 53.58 0.07
C GLN A 108 17.98 54.96 0.46
N ALA A 109 17.29 55.70 1.35
CA ALA A 109 17.75 56.99 1.85
C ALA A 109 19.07 56.88 2.65
N MET A 110 19.21 55.86 3.49
CA MET A 110 20.47 55.61 4.21
C MET A 110 21.59 55.21 3.24
N ARG A 111 21.33 54.34 2.26
CA ARG A 111 22.30 53.95 1.22
C ARG A 111 22.80 55.15 0.42
N GLN A 112 21.92 56.08 0.03
CA GLN A 112 22.32 57.33 -0.64
C GLN A 112 23.27 58.18 0.24
N ARG A 113 22.92 58.41 1.51
CA ARG A 113 23.78 59.13 2.47
C ARG A 113 25.13 58.44 2.67
N THR A 114 25.14 57.11 2.81
CA THR A 114 26.38 56.32 2.96
C THR A 114 27.25 56.36 1.70
N VAL A 115 26.66 56.34 0.50
CA VAL A 115 27.42 56.48 -0.78
C VAL A 115 28.03 57.88 -0.89
N GLN A 116 27.29 58.93 -0.52
CA GLN A 116 27.83 60.30 -0.46
C GLN A 116 28.99 60.41 0.53
N LEU A 117 28.85 59.85 1.74
CA LEU A 117 29.92 59.81 2.74
C LEU A 117 31.15 59.02 2.23
N GLN A 118 30.94 57.87 1.59
CA GLN A 118 32.03 57.10 0.98
C GLN A 118 32.75 57.88 -0.13
N ALA A 119 32.03 58.64 -0.96
CA ALA A 119 32.62 59.51 -1.98
C ALA A 119 33.45 60.64 -1.34
N LEU A 120 32.94 61.29 -0.29
CA LEU A 120 33.65 62.33 0.45
C LEU A 120 34.93 61.78 1.11
N CYS A 121 34.86 60.62 1.78
CA CYS A 121 36.01 59.96 2.41
C CYS A 121 37.06 59.51 1.38
N ARG A 122 36.65 58.92 0.25
CA ARG A 122 37.56 58.57 -0.87
C ARG A 122 38.24 59.82 -1.41
N GLY A 123 37.49 60.90 -1.64
CA GLY A 123 38.04 62.19 -2.08
C GLY A 123 39.00 62.81 -1.08
N TYR A 124 38.74 62.71 0.23
CA TYR A 124 39.64 63.17 1.29
C TYR A 124 40.96 62.39 1.28
N LEU A 125 40.91 61.06 1.25
CA LEU A 125 42.10 60.20 1.21
C LEU A 125 42.96 60.46 -0.04
N VAL A 126 42.34 60.66 -1.21
CA VAL A 126 43.06 61.05 -2.43
C VAL A 126 43.72 62.43 -2.29
N ARG A 127 43.01 63.44 -1.74
CA ARG A 127 43.59 64.77 -1.48
C ARG A 127 44.75 64.69 -0.48
N GLN A 128 44.65 63.87 0.57
CA GLN A 128 45.72 63.64 1.54
C GLN A 128 46.95 63.00 0.87
N GLN A 129 46.76 62.00 0.00
CA GLN A 129 47.86 61.40 -0.78
C GLN A 129 48.50 62.39 -1.75
N VAL A 130 47.72 63.22 -2.44
CA VAL A 130 48.23 64.28 -3.33
C VAL A 130 49.01 65.34 -2.54
N GLN A 131 48.56 65.70 -1.33
CA GLN A 131 49.26 66.65 -0.46
C GLN A 131 50.56 66.06 0.10
N ALA A 132 50.59 64.77 0.46
CA ALA A 132 51.81 64.05 0.80
C ALA A 132 52.81 63.99 -0.37
N LYS A 133 52.32 63.69 -1.59
CA LYS A 133 53.14 63.76 -2.82
C LYS A 133 53.68 65.17 -3.08
N ARG A 134 52.87 66.22 -2.90
CA ARG A 134 53.35 67.63 -2.98
C ARG A 134 54.44 67.93 -1.95
N ARG A 135 54.30 67.50 -0.69
CA ARG A 135 55.35 67.65 0.34
C ARG A 135 56.64 66.93 -0.06
N ALA A 136 56.55 65.70 -0.57
CA ALA A 136 57.71 64.96 -1.08
C ALA A 136 58.37 65.67 -2.28
N VAL A 137 57.59 66.21 -3.22
CA VAL A 137 58.10 67.01 -4.35
C VAL A 137 58.82 68.28 -3.87
N VAL A 138 58.30 68.98 -2.86
CA VAL A 138 58.97 70.16 -2.27
C VAL A 138 60.29 69.77 -1.61
N VAL A 139 60.34 68.64 -0.89
CA VAL A 139 61.59 68.11 -0.30
C VAL A 139 62.59 67.71 -1.39
N ILE A 140 62.14 67.05 -2.47
CA ILE A 140 62.98 66.70 -3.62
C ILE A 140 63.49 67.96 -4.34
N GLN A 141 62.66 68.99 -4.51
CA GLN A 141 63.08 70.27 -5.10
C GLN A 141 64.08 71.02 -4.21
N ALA A 142 63.89 71.02 -2.89
CA ALA A 142 64.85 71.57 -1.93
C ALA A 142 66.17 70.79 -1.97
N HIS A 143 66.12 69.45 -2.01
CA HIS A 143 67.31 68.61 -2.11
C HIS A 143 67.99 68.71 -3.49
N ALA A 144 67.24 68.98 -4.57
CA ALA A 144 67.79 69.23 -5.91
C ALA A 144 68.49 70.60 -5.98
N ARG A 145 67.90 71.65 -5.38
CA ARG A 145 68.57 72.95 -5.19
C ARG A 145 69.83 72.81 -4.34
N GLY A 146 69.76 72.02 -3.25
CA GLY A 146 70.91 71.67 -2.43
C GLY A 146 71.97 70.85 -3.18
N MET A 147 71.57 69.94 -4.09
CA MET A 147 72.48 69.19 -4.96
C MET A 147 73.14 70.07 -6.03
N ALA A 148 72.44 71.07 -6.57
CA ALA A 148 73.03 72.06 -7.46
C ALA A 148 74.09 72.91 -6.73
N ALA A 149 73.77 73.41 -5.53
CA ALA A 149 74.74 74.11 -4.68
C ALA A 149 75.94 73.22 -4.31
N ARG A 150 75.69 71.95 -3.97
CA ARG A 150 76.75 70.96 -3.68
C ARG A 150 77.57 70.59 -4.92
N ARG A 151 76.99 70.54 -6.13
CA ARG A 151 77.74 70.37 -7.39
C ARG A 151 78.65 71.56 -7.68
N ASN A 152 78.16 72.79 -7.51
CA ASN A 152 78.99 73.99 -7.64
C ASN A 152 80.13 74.01 -6.60
N PHE A 153 79.89 73.49 -5.39
CA PHE A 153 80.93 73.31 -4.37
C PHE A 153 81.90 72.15 -4.69
N GLN A 154 81.42 71.04 -5.26
CA GLN A 154 82.24 69.90 -5.65
C GLN A 154 83.10 70.20 -6.89
N GLN A 155 82.63 71.02 -7.84
CA GLN A 155 83.46 71.57 -8.92
C GLN A 155 84.63 72.39 -8.34
N ARG A 156 84.42 73.15 -7.26
CA ARG A 156 85.48 73.85 -6.52
C ARG A 156 86.37 72.93 -5.66
N LYS A 157 86.01 71.66 -5.48
CA LYS A 157 86.78 70.65 -4.72
C LYS A 157 87.37 69.55 -5.60
N ALA A 158 87.25 69.65 -6.93
CA ALA A 158 87.76 68.67 -7.88
C ALA A 158 89.27 68.82 -8.20
N ASN A 159 90.06 69.32 -7.23
CA ASN A 159 91.52 69.35 -7.28
C ASN A 159 92.08 68.29 -6.32
N ALA A 160 93.03 67.49 -6.83
CA ALA A 160 93.70 66.34 -6.20
C ALA A 160 92.82 65.07 -5.97
N PRO A 161 93.38 63.84 -6.10
CA PRO A 161 92.56 62.66 -6.45
C PRO A 161 92.85 61.34 -5.66
N LEU A 162 92.16 60.24 -6.02
CA LEU A 162 92.44 58.82 -5.66
C LEU A 162 92.20 58.43 -4.16
N ILE A 163 91.96 57.17 -3.74
CA ILE A 163 91.90 55.84 -4.41
C ILE A 163 90.84 54.87 -3.76
N ILE A 164 90.71 53.65 -4.29
CA ILE A 164 89.65 52.61 -4.09
C ILE A 164 90.25 51.36 -3.39
N PRO A 165 89.66 50.67 -2.36
CA PRO A 165 88.64 49.60 -2.60
C PRO A 165 87.63 49.14 -1.48
N ALA A 166 86.46 48.66 -1.94
CA ALA A 166 85.73 47.40 -1.62
C ALA A 166 85.24 46.93 -0.19
N GLU A 167 84.27 46.00 -0.28
CA GLU A 167 83.68 45.06 0.73
C GLU A 167 82.76 45.60 1.86
N GLY A 168 81.68 44.90 2.27
CA GLY A 168 81.02 43.72 1.67
C GLY A 168 79.86 43.13 2.52
N GLN A 169 78.88 42.48 1.87
CA GLN A 169 77.80 41.64 2.46
C GLN A 169 76.74 42.39 3.34
N LYS A 170 75.46 41.98 3.53
CA LYS A 170 74.62 40.91 2.93
C LYS A 170 73.10 41.18 3.15
N SER A 171 72.27 40.66 2.24
CA SER A 171 70.92 40.08 2.48
C SER A 171 69.62 40.93 2.60
N GLN A 172 68.52 40.26 2.21
CA GLN A 172 67.07 40.49 2.45
C GLN A 172 66.31 41.61 1.72
N GLY A 173 65.10 41.26 1.20
CA GLY A 173 63.95 42.18 1.31
C GLY A 173 63.09 42.53 0.08
N ALA A 174 63.05 41.77 -1.02
CA ALA A 174 62.11 42.07 -2.11
C ALA A 174 60.63 41.83 -1.69
N LEU A 175 59.77 42.85 -1.77
CA LEU A 175 58.34 42.74 -1.42
C LEU A 175 57.47 42.19 -2.57
N PRO A 176 56.67 41.13 -2.36
CA PRO A 176 55.57 40.77 -3.25
C PRO A 176 54.35 41.68 -3.04
N THR A 177 53.63 41.96 -4.12
CA THR A 177 52.37 42.74 -4.08
C THR A 177 51.27 42.00 -3.31
N LYS A 178 50.73 42.62 -2.25
CA LYS A 178 49.57 42.07 -1.51
C LYS A 178 48.27 42.16 -2.33
N LYS A 179 47.93 41.10 -3.08
CA LYS A 179 46.52 40.80 -3.38
C LYS A 179 45.81 40.42 -2.07
N ARG A 180 44.60 40.95 -1.87
CA ARG A 180 43.82 40.80 -0.64
C ARG A 180 43.13 39.43 -0.63
N ARG A 181 43.53 38.52 0.27
CA ARG A 181 42.86 37.22 0.45
C ARG A 181 41.46 37.43 1.07
N SER A 182 40.53 36.53 0.74
CA SER A 182 39.26 36.40 1.46
C SER A 182 39.50 35.77 2.84
N ILE A 183 38.51 35.85 3.74
CA ILE A 183 38.61 35.41 5.14
C ILE A 183 38.13 33.96 5.33
N TYR A 184 37.59 33.32 4.29
CA TYR A 184 37.12 31.94 4.30
C TYR A 184 38.14 31.00 3.62
N ASP A 185 39.09 30.48 4.39
CA ASP A 185 39.89 29.26 4.07
C ASP A 185 40.80 28.90 5.27
N THR A 186 40.24 28.26 6.30
CA THR A 186 41.02 27.72 7.46
C THR A 186 40.46 26.42 8.06
N VAL A 187 39.42 25.82 7.49
CA VAL A 187 38.96 24.47 7.84
C VAL A 187 38.51 23.80 6.56
N THR A 188 39.12 22.66 6.22
CA THR A 188 38.71 21.85 5.07
C THR A 188 37.31 21.28 5.32
N ASP A 189 36.35 21.49 4.43
CA ASP A 189 34.95 21.05 4.61
C ASP A 189 34.86 19.56 5.03
N THR A 190 35.72 18.73 4.44
CA THR A 190 35.88 17.29 4.72
C THR A 190 36.15 16.96 6.19
N GLU A 191 37.09 17.67 6.83
CA GLU A 191 37.42 17.51 8.26
C GLU A 191 36.25 17.91 9.16
N MET A 192 35.46 18.91 8.73
CA MET A 192 34.31 19.35 9.51
C MET A 192 33.23 18.27 9.51
N VAL A 193 32.92 17.66 8.36
CA VAL A 193 31.96 16.55 8.29
C VAL A 193 32.42 15.35 9.14
N GLU A 194 33.71 15.03 9.15
CA GLU A 194 34.27 13.96 10.00
C GLU A 194 34.05 14.22 11.50
N LYS A 195 34.23 15.47 11.95
CA LYS A 195 33.91 15.92 13.31
C LYS A 195 32.41 15.97 13.63
N VAL A 196 31.52 15.84 12.64
CA VAL A 196 30.05 15.78 12.85
C VAL A 196 29.52 14.34 12.87
N PHE A 197 30.07 13.45 12.04
CA PHE A 197 29.45 12.13 11.79
C PHE A 197 30.27 10.90 12.21
N GLY A 198 31.58 11.05 12.48
CA GLY A 198 32.40 9.99 13.07
C GLY A 198 32.75 8.82 12.14
N PHE A 199 34.04 8.69 11.85
CA PHE A 199 34.68 7.52 11.23
C PHE A 199 33.98 7.01 9.94
N LEU A 200 34.32 7.61 8.80
CA LEU A 200 33.76 7.27 7.48
C LEU A 200 34.93 6.95 6.52
N PRO A 201 35.19 5.66 6.20
CA PRO A 201 36.23 5.26 5.25
C PRO A 201 36.06 5.84 3.84
N ALA A 202 37.09 5.67 3.00
CA ALA A 202 36.95 5.83 1.55
C ALA A 202 35.94 4.80 0.99
N MET A 203 35.33 5.10 -0.16
CA MET A 203 34.13 4.40 -0.63
C MET A 203 34.39 2.91 -0.97
N ILE A 204 33.74 2.03 -0.20
CA ILE A 204 32.92 0.88 -0.62
C ILE A 204 31.98 0.58 0.56
N GLY A 205 30.73 0.22 0.30
CA GLY A 205 29.76 -0.09 1.36
C GLY A 205 28.42 -0.57 0.79
N GLY A 206 27.85 -1.61 1.40
CA GLY A 206 26.60 -2.25 0.98
C GLY A 206 26.75 -3.54 0.15
N GLN A 207 27.93 -3.79 -0.42
CA GLN A 207 28.15 -4.93 -1.35
C GLN A 207 29.15 -5.99 -0.81
N GLU A 208 29.69 -5.80 0.40
CA GLU A 208 30.58 -6.75 1.06
C GLU A 208 29.78 -7.71 1.97
N GLY A 209 29.47 -8.90 1.46
CA GLY A 209 28.76 -9.96 2.19
C GLY A 209 28.37 -11.11 1.27
N GLN A 210 28.07 -12.29 1.83
CA GLN A 210 27.63 -13.44 1.02
C GLN A 210 26.39 -13.09 0.17
N ALA A 211 26.33 -13.61 -1.05
CA ALA A 211 25.16 -13.45 -1.90
C ALA A 211 23.96 -14.25 -1.34
N PRO A 212 22.72 -13.87 -1.70
CA PRO A 212 21.57 -14.75 -1.46
C PRO A 212 21.79 -16.09 -2.19
N PRO A 213 21.47 -17.26 -1.59
CA PRO A 213 21.80 -18.60 -2.14
C PRO A 213 21.21 -18.98 -3.52
N ARG A 214 20.57 -18.03 -4.21
CA ARG A 214 20.03 -18.16 -5.56
C ARG A 214 20.93 -17.52 -6.63
N PHE A 215 21.93 -16.72 -6.24
CA PHE A 215 22.74 -15.89 -7.14
C PHE A 215 24.26 -15.95 -6.85
N GLU A 216 24.72 -16.90 -6.04
CA GLU A 216 26.14 -17.07 -5.66
C GLU A 216 27.07 -17.35 -6.85
N ASP A 217 26.52 -17.79 -7.98
CA ASP A 217 27.21 -18.20 -9.20
C ASP A 217 27.43 -17.07 -10.22
N LEU A 218 26.72 -15.94 -10.10
CA LEU A 218 26.91 -14.76 -10.95
C LEU A 218 28.18 -13.96 -10.57
N GLU A 219 28.82 -14.26 -9.43
CA GLU A 219 29.95 -13.49 -8.90
C GLU A 219 31.31 -13.98 -9.44
N SER A 220 31.62 -13.59 -10.69
CA SER A 220 32.96 -13.79 -11.26
C SER A 220 33.95 -12.68 -10.84
N LYS A 221 35.26 -12.97 -10.85
CA LYS A 221 36.30 -12.11 -10.25
C LYS A 221 36.33 -10.70 -10.85
N THR A 222 36.23 -9.69 -9.98
CA THR A 222 36.18 -8.26 -10.31
C THR A 222 37.35 -7.81 -11.20
N GLN A 223 37.08 -7.52 -12.48
CA GLN A 223 38.02 -6.80 -13.33
C GLN A 223 37.89 -5.29 -13.07
N LYS A 224 39.02 -4.62 -12.77
CA LYS A 224 39.07 -3.16 -12.67
C LYS A 224 39.06 -2.55 -14.07
N LEU A 225 37.93 -1.94 -14.45
CA LEU A 225 37.84 -1.07 -15.62
C LEU A 225 37.91 0.40 -15.20
N LEU A 226 38.29 1.26 -16.15
CA LEU A 226 38.58 2.67 -15.91
C LEU A 226 37.30 3.46 -15.56
N GLU A 227 37.41 4.37 -14.59
CA GLU A 227 36.44 5.45 -14.42
C GLU A 227 36.52 6.38 -15.65
N VAL A 228 35.38 6.64 -16.28
CA VAL A 228 35.24 7.59 -17.39
C VAL A 228 34.23 8.65 -16.96
N ASP A 229 34.63 9.92 -17.07
CA ASP A 229 33.79 11.04 -16.66
C ASP A 229 32.58 11.21 -17.59
N LEU A 230 31.42 11.53 -17.03
CA LEU A 230 30.12 11.36 -17.70
C LEU A 230 29.42 12.68 -18.08
N ASP A 231 30.20 13.76 -18.20
CA ASP A 231 29.79 15.06 -18.74
C ASP A 231 29.54 15.05 -20.27
N THR A 232 29.49 13.87 -20.90
CA THR A 232 29.36 13.66 -22.36
C THR A 232 28.03 13.03 -22.80
N VAL A 233 27.10 12.77 -21.87
CA VAL A 233 25.71 12.45 -22.25
C VAL A 233 25.02 13.75 -22.67
N PRO A 234 24.37 13.83 -23.85
CA PRO A 234 23.66 15.03 -24.26
C PRO A 234 22.56 15.39 -23.24
N MET A 235 22.66 16.58 -22.66
CA MET A 235 21.50 17.19 -22.00
C MET A 235 20.45 17.50 -23.07
N ALA A 236 19.17 17.27 -22.75
CA ALA A 236 18.09 17.76 -23.60
C ALA A 236 18.11 19.29 -23.64
N GLU A 237 18.07 19.87 -24.84
CA GLU A 237 18.13 21.32 -25.08
C GLU A 237 16.78 22.01 -24.77
N GLU A 238 16.41 22.11 -23.50
CA GLU A 238 15.21 22.83 -23.04
C GLU A 238 15.48 23.61 -21.72
N PRO A 239 14.76 24.72 -21.46
CA PRO A 239 15.04 26.02 -22.07
C PRO A 239 15.75 26.95 -21.08
N GLU A 240 16.35 28.04 -21.57
CA GLU A 240 16.86 29.12 -20.72
C GLU A 240 15.68 29.98 -20.18
N GLU A 241 15.03 29.55 -19.10
CA GLU A 241 14.08 30.43 -18.37
C GLU A 241 14.83 31.57 -17.65
N ASP A 242 14.32 32.79 -17.82
CA ASP A 242 14.98 34.06 -17.44
C ASP A 242 15.53 34.10 -16.00
N VAL A 243 16.86 33.96 -15.87
CA VAL A 243 17.59 34.11 -14.59
C VAL A 243 17.47 35.55 -14.04
N ASP A 244 17.25 36.55 -14.90
CA ASP A 244 17.17 37.98 -14.58
C ASP A 244 16.06 38.36 -13.59
N GLY A 245 15.06 37.49 -13.37
CA GLY A 245 13.98 37.76 -12.40
C GLY A 245 14.34 37.53 -10.92
N LEU A 246 15.39 36.75 -10.61
CA LEU A 246 15.58 36.23 -9.25
C LEU A 246 16.05 37.26 -8.21
N ALA A 247 16.61 38.40 -8.61
CA ALA A 247 17.17 39.39 -7.70
C ALA A 247 16.13 40.02 -6.75
N GLU A 248 14.85 40.02 -7.13
CA GLU A 248 13.78 40.57 -6.30
C GLU A 248 13.36 39.64 -5.15
N TYR A 249 13.55 38.32 -5.27
CA TYR A 249 12.95 37.32 -4.40
C TYR A 249 13.81 37.00 -3.16
N THR A 250 14.15 38.01 -2.35
CA THR A 250 15.03 37.79 -1.18
C THR A 250 14.30 37.20 0.02
N PHE A 251 14.90 36.21 0.69
CA PHE A 251 14.32 35.52 1.87
C PHE A 251 13.79 36.47 2.97
N PRO A 252 14.45 37.60 3.32
CA PRO A 252 13.88 38.55 4.28
C PRO A 252 12.53 39.17 3.86
N LYS A 253 12.27 39.36 2.55
CA LYS A 253 10.96 39.84 2.08
C LYS A 253 9.87 38.79 2.33
N PHE A 254 10.17 37.52 2.07
CA PHE A 254 9.27 36.40 2.35
C PHE A 254 8.95 36.35 3.84
N ALA A 255 9.98 36.31 4.70
CA ALA A 255 9.79 36.30 6.14
C ALA A 255 8.92 37.47 6.64
N VAL A 256 9.18 38.71 6.19
CA VAL A 256 8.37 39.89 6.56
C VAL A 256 6.90 39.77 6.15
N THR A 257 6.58 39.07 5.05
CA THR A 257 5.20 38.96 4.51
C THR A 257 4.48 37.66 4.86
N TYR A 258 5.18 36.68 5.46
CA TYR A 258 4.67 35.33 5.72
C TYR A 258 4.83 34.86 7.17
N PHE A 259 5.84 35.37 7.92
CA PHE A 259 6.11 34.85 9.25
C PHE A 259 5.09 35.36 10.28
N GLN A 260 4.53 34.42 11.06
CA GLN A 260 3.65 34.71 12.17
C GLN A 260 4.33 35.63 13.20
N LYS A 261 3.51 36.49 13.83
CA LYS A 261 3.83 37.17 15.11
C LYS A 261 5.17 37.93 15.09
N SER A 262 5.57 38.42 13.91
CA SER A 262 6.84 39.13 13.66
C SER A 262 8.10 38.36 14.10
N ALA A 263 8.14 37.04 13.89
CA ALA A 263 9.36 36.25 14.08
C ALA A 263 10.51 36.78 13.20
N SER A 264 11.73 36.86 13.74
CA SER A 264 12.91 37.27 12.95
C SER A 264 13.27 36.23 11.88
N HIS A 265 13.79 36.70 10.76
CA HIS A 265 14.38 35.86 9.71
C HIS A 265 15.82 35.41 10.01
N THR A 266 16.42 35.87 11.12
CA THR A 266 17.84 35.63 11.47
C THR A 266 18.02 34.51 12.51
N HIS A 267 19.24 33.99 12.66
CA HIS A 267 19.61 32.90 13.55
C HIS A 267 19.19 33.12 15.01
N ILE A 268 18.69 32.06 15.66
CA ILE A 268 18.45 32.02 17.11
C ILE A 268 18.89 30.66 17.69
N ARG A 269 19.13 30.62 19.02
CA ARG A 269 19.43 29.37 19.77
C ARG A 269 18.33 28.94 20.74
N ARG A 270 17.13 29.50 20.60
CA ARG A 270 15.97 29.22 21.48
C ARG A 270 14.93 28.39 20.73
N PRO A 271 14.20 27.48 21.41
CA PRO A 271 12.99 26.88 20.86
C PRO A 271 12.02 27.95 20.34
N LEU A 272 11.34 27.64 19.24
CA LEU A 272 10.20 28.43 18.78
C LEU A 272 9.03 28.30 19.78
N ARG A 273 8.17 29.31 19.82
CA ARG A 273 6.90 29.29 20.59
C ARG A 273 5.68 29.04 19.71
N TYR A 274 5.82 29.28 18.40
CA TYR A 274 4.85 29.09 17.34
C TYR A 274 5.64 28.78 16.05
N PRO A 275 5.07 28.03 15.09
CA PRO A 275 5.68 27.87 13.76
C PRO A 275 5.95 29.22 13.09
N LEU A 276 6.89 29.26 12.14
CA LEU A 276 7.16 30.47 11.37
C LEU A 276 5.97 30.76 10.44
N LEU A 277 5.45 29.76 9.74
CA LEU A 277 4.33 29.86 8.80
C LEU A 277 2.98 29.55 9.45
N TYR A 278 1.89 29.72 8.68
CA TYR A 278 0.53 29.41 9.10
C TYR A 278 0.09 28.04 8.58
N HIS A 279 -0.28 27.14 9.49
CA HIS A 279 -0.87 25.84 9.22
C HIS A 279 -2.34 25.85 9.69
N GLU A 280 -3.23 25.14 8.99
CA GLU A 280 -4.64 25.02 9.39
C GLU A 280 -4.86 23.92 10.46
N ASP A 281 -3.91 23.00 10.60
CA ASP A 281 -3.93 21.87 11.54
C ASP A 281 -3.04 22.17 12.78
N ASP A 282 -3.57 21.89 13.97
CA ASP A 282 -2.85 22.05 15.24
C ASP A 282 -1.74 21.00 15.41
N THR A 283 -1.87 19.82 14.81
CA THR A 283 -0.83 18.78 14.82
C THR A 283 0.39 19.20 14.00
N ASP A 284 0.19 19.87 12.86
CA ASP A 284 1.26 20.48 12.07
C ASP A 284 1.98 21.56 12.86
N CYS A 285 1.24 22.37 13.63
CA CYS A 285 1.81 23.38 14.49
C CYS A 285 2.71 22.76 15.59
N LEU A 286 2.35 21.60 16.14
CA LEU A 286 3.19 20.87 17.08
C LEU A 286 4.41 20.22 16.40
N ALA A 287 4.22 19.55 15.26
CA ALA A 287 5.29 18.93 14.50
C ALA A 287 6.37 19.94 14.11
N ALA A 288 5.99 21.12 13.60
CA ALA A 288 6.91 22.21 13.27
C ALA A 288 7.78 22.66 14.47
N LEU A 289 7.24 22.66 15.69
CA LEU A 289 7.96 23.02 16.91
C LEU A 289 8.94 21.93 17.37
N VAL A 290 8.58 20.65 17.21
CA VAL A 290 9.49 19.53 17.50
C VAL A 290 10.62 19.48 16.48
N ILE A 291 10.30 19.61 15.18
CA ILE A 291 11.27 19.64 14.08
C ILE A 291 12.29 20.77 14.29
N TRP A 292 11.85 21.97 14.69
CA TRP A 292 12.75 23.07 15.05
C TRP A 292 13.80 22.68 16.10
N ASN A 293 13.38 22.01 17.17
CA ASN A 293 14.29 21.57 18.23
C ASN A 293 15.26 20.48 17.73
N VAL A 294 14.83 19.60 16.82
CA VAL A 294 15.69 18.62 16.16
C VAL A 294 16.72 19.30 15.24
N ILE A 295 16.32 20.33 14.47
CA ILE A 295 17.23 21.14 13.65
C ILE A 295 18.28 21.84 14.53
N LEU A 296 17.88 22.48 15.64
CA LEU A 296 18.81 23.10 16.57
C LEU A 296 19.83 22.11 17.17
N ARG A 297 19.38 20.89 17.55
CA ARG A 297 20.26 19.83 18.05
C ARG A 297 21.17 19.28 16.96
N PHE A 298 20.69 19.12 15.73
CA PHE A 298 21.49 18.70 14.58
C PHE A 298 22.59 19.73 14.27
N MET A 299 22.26 21.03 14.26
CA MET A 299 23.23 22.13 14.07
C MET A 299 24.14 22.35 15.31
N GLY A 300 23.85 21.68 16.42
CA GLY A 300 24.60 21.78 17.67
C GLY A 300 24.44 23.12 18.39
N ASP A 301 23.32 23.82 18.18
CA ASP A 301 22.97 25.09 18.81
C ASP A 301 22.02 24.95 20.02
N LEU A 302 21.40 23.78 20.18
CA LEU A 302 20.71 23.32 21.39
C LEU A 302 21.38 22.00 21.85
N PRO A 303 21.61 21.78 23.16
CA PRO A 303 22.19 20.53 23.65
C PRO A 303 21.22 19.34 23.49
N GLU A 304 21.78 18.13 23.51
CA GLU A 304 20.99 16.89 23.57
C GLU A 304 20.52 16.59 25.01
N PRO A 305 19.36 15.92 25.17
CA PRO A 305 18.84 15.53 26.48
C PRO A 305 19.74 14.47 27.14
N VAL A 306 19.88 14.55 28.46
CA VAL A 306 20.76 13.67 29.25
C VAL A 306 20.04 12.35 29.56
N LEU A 307 20.71 11.22 29.32
CA LEU A 307 20.17 9.88 29.58
C LEU A 307 20.00 9.60 31.08
N TYR A 308 18.76 9.67 31.56
CA TYR A 308 18.36 8.91 32.75
C TYR A 308 18.14 7.44 32.37
N ALA A 309 18.68 6.52 33.18
CA ALA A 309 18.99 5.14 32.78
C ALA A 309 17.78 4.17 32.71
N ARG A 310 16.67 4.55 32.06
CA ARG A 310 15.48 3.72 31.85
C ARG A 310 14.90 3.79 30.42
N SER A 311 15.73 3.47 29.43
CA SER A 311 15.24 3.06 28.11
C SER A 311 16.08 1.92 27.54
N ARG A 312 15.43 0.81 27.17
CA ARG A 312 16.02 -0.19 26.28
C ARG A 312 15.76 0.28 24.86
N GLN A 313 16.81 0.36 24.03
CA GLN A 313 16.66 0.69 22.61
C GLN A 313 15.65 -0.25 21.94
N GLN A 314 14.50 0.28 21.52
CA GLN A 314 13.64 -0.34 20.53
C GLN A 314 14.21 0.02 19.15
N GLY A 315 14.57 -1.00 18.36
CA GLY A 315 15.13 -0.87 17.03
C GLY A 315 14.07 -0.65 15.93
N SER A 316 13.06 0.19 16.19
CA SER A 316 12.10 0.60 15.16
C SER A 316 12.66 1.75 14.31
N SER A 317 12.38 1.73 13.01
CA SER A 317 12.72 2.84 12.09
C SER A 317 12.04 4.14 12.52
N VAL A 318 12.72 5.28 12.31
CA VAL A 318 12.15 6.62 12.57
C VAL A 318 10.93 6.88 11.70
N MET A 319 10.94 6.47 10.43
CA MET A 319 9.76 6.58 9.55
C MET A 319 8.56 5.82 10.12
N ARG A 320 8.80 4.63 10.68
CA ARG A 320 7.75 3.83 11.32
C ARG A 320 7.19 4.51 12.56
N GLN A 321 8.03 5.07 13.42
CA GLN A 321 7.58 5.83 14.60
C GLN A 321 6.71 7.04 14.20
N ILE A 322 7.04 7.72 13.10
CA ILE A 322 6.21 8.83 12.57
C ILE A 322 4.88 8.27 12.05
N HIS A 323 4.87 7.22 11.22
CA HIS A 323 3.63 6.57 10.76
C HIS A 323 2.73 6.09 11.91
N ASP A 324 3.29 5.37 12.89
CA ASP A 324 2.58 4.89 14.08
C ASP A 324 1.98 6.05 14.92
N THR A 325 2.49 7.29 14.74
CA THR A 325 1.92 8.51 15.31
C THR A 325 0.78 9.08 14.45
N LEU A 326 0.98 9.16 13.13
CA LEU A 326 -0.02 9.69 12.18
C LEU A 326 -1.30 8.84 12.12
N ASP A 327 -1.17 7.51 12.15
CA ASP A 327 -2.31 6.60 12.12
C ASP A 327 -3.17 6.72 13.41
N ARG A 328 -2.60 7.16 14.54
CA ARG A 328 -3.34 7.43 15.80
C ARG A 328 -4.14 8.73 15.79
N GLU A 329 -3.76 9.72 14.97
CA GLU A 329 -4.44 11.03 14.91
C GLU A 329 -5.85 10.94 14.29
N HIS A 330 -6.07 9.96 13.41
CA HIS A 330 -7.28 9.85 12.59
C HIS A 330 -8.51 9.26 13.33
N GLY A 331 -8.37 8.80 14.58
CA GLY A 331 -9.44 8.10 15.32
C GLY A 331 -10.27 8.94 16.30
N ALA A 332 -9.76 10.07 16.80
CA ALA A 332 -10.21 10.60 18.10
C ALA A 332 -11.46 11.51 18.08
N GLN A 333 -12.54 11.04 18.73
CA GLN A 333 -13.53 11.89 19.41
C GLN A 333 -13.72 11.44 20.88
N VAL A 334 -13.90 12.39 21.79
CA VAL A 334 -13.70 12.29 23.26
C VAL A 334 -14.76 13.18 23.95
N PRO A 335 -15.01 13.19 25.30
CA PRO A 335 -14.32 12.54 26.43
C PRO A 335 -15.30 11.78 27.40
N GLN A 336 -15.02 11.34 28.65
CA GLN A 336 -14.01 11.66 29.68
C GLN A 336 -13.70 10.46 30.62
N HIS A 337 -12.61 10.56 31.39
CA HIS A 337 -12.37 10.04 32.77
C HIS A 337 -12.50 8.52 33.08
N SER A 338 -11.63 7.87 33.89
CA SER A 338 -10.35 8.30 34.53
C SER A 338 -9.54 7.11 35.10
N ARG A 339 -8.27 7.37 35.46
CA ARG A 339 -7.39 6.64 36.41
C ARG A 339 -6.81 5.24 36.03
N SER A 340 -5.67 5.32 35.35
CA SER A 340 -4.35 4.83 35.85
C SER A 340 -4.13 3.34 36.20
N ALA A 341 -3.52 2.64 35.24
CA ALA A 341 -2.24 1.92 35.37
C ALA A 341 -2.06 0.73 36.35
N GLN A 342 -1.73 -0.43 35.77
CA GLN A 342 -0.46 -1.13 36.08
C GLN A 342 0.01 -2.00 34.89
N ARG A 343 1.19 -1.71 34.33
CA ARG A 343 1.84 -2.57 33.32
C ARG A 343 2.65 -3.67 34.02
N SER A 344 2.50 -4.91 33.56
CA SER A 344 3.59 -5.90 33.58
C SER A 344 3.61 -6.61 32.22
N GLY A 345 4.78 -6.62 31.58
CA GLY A 345 4.95 -7.19 30.24
C GLY A 345 5.90 -8.37 30.26
N HIS A 346 5.76 -9.27 29.29
CA HIS A 346 6.79 -10.25 28.97
C HIS A 346 7.06 -10.28 27.47
N LYS A 347 8.30 -10.60 27.11
CA LYS A 347 8.78 -10.59 25.73
C LYS A 347 8.50 -11.92 25.05
N ASP A 348 7.95 -11.88 23.84
CA ASP A 348 7.95 -13.04 22.96
C ASP A 348 9.29 -13.25 22.25
N LYS A 349 9.58 -14.50 21.90
CA LYS A 349 10.70 -14.91 21.03
C LYS A 349 10.12 -15.45 19.72
N GLY A 350 10.59 -14.93 18.59
CA GLY A 350 10.03 -15.26 17.28
C GLY A 350 10.20 -16.73 16.88
N THR A 351 9.14 -17.30 16.29
CA THR A 351 9.16 -18.54 15.52
C THR A 351 9.53 -18.28 14.06
N LYS A 352 10.23 -19.22 13.43
CA LYS A 352 10.57 -19.19 11.99
C LYS A 352 9.45 -19.86 11.19
N ASP A 353 8.84 -19.14 10.25
CA ASP A 353 7.92 -19.74 9.26
C ASP A 353 8.67 -20.25 8.03
N ILE A 354 8.20 -21.38 7.50
CA ILE A 354 8.82 -22.10 6.38
C ILE A 354 8.26 -21.59 5.04
N SER A 355 9.12 -21.41 4.05
CA SER A 355 8.86 -20.64 2.83
C SER A 355 8.41 -21.49 1.63
N SER A 356 7.25 -21.14 1.06
CA SER A 356 7.00 -21.29 -0.38
C SER A 356 7.55 -20.04 -1.10
N MET A 357 8.41 -20.24 -2.10
CA MET A 357 9.32 -19.20 -2.63
C MET A 357 9.06 -18.78 -4.09
N LYS A 358 7.84 -18.97 -4.64
CA LYS A 358 7.59 -18.67 -6.06
C LYS A 358 7.35 -17.18 -6.33
N LEU A 359 6.31 -16.52 -5.79
CA LEU A 359 6.11 -15.07 -5.96
C LEU A 359 5.81 -14.30 -4.66
N LYS A 360 6.84 -14.06 -3.83
CA LYS A 360 6.81 -13.04 -2.76
C LYS A 360 7.66 -11.82 -3.12
N ARG A 361 7.23 -11.07 -4.14
CA ARG A 361 7.79 -9.77 -4.58
C ARG A 361 6.92 -8.59 -4.11
N SER A 362 6.65 -8.44 -2.81
CA SER A 362 5.95 -7.25 -2.27
C SER A 362 6.93 -6.22 -1.72
N SER A 363 6.78 -4.96 -2.16
CA SER A 363 7.46 -3.82 -1.54
C SER A 363 6.82 -3.52 -0.18
N ARG A 364 7.61 -3.09 0.81
CA ARG A 364 7.12 -2.98 2.20
C ARG A 364 5.98 -1.98 2.41
N ILE A 365 5.83 -1.04 1.48
CA ILE A 365 4.80 0.01 1.43
C ILE A 365 3.38 -0.59 1.55
N THR A 366 3.11 -1.77 0.99
CA THR A 366 1.77 -2.40 1.03
C THR A 366 1.44 -3.01 2.39
N GLY A 367 2.45 -3.39 3.18
CA GLY A 367 2.26 -3.95 4.52
C GLY A 367 1.61 -2.98 5.51
N GLN A 368 1.79 -1.67 5.32
CA GLN A 368 1.18 -0.64 6.18
C GLN A 368 -0.34 -0.56 6.01
N VAL A 369 -0.84 -0.75 4.78
CA VAL A 369 -2.29 -0.75 4.49
C VAL A 369 -3.00 -1.96 5.13
N ALA A 370 -2.28 -3.06 5.33
CA ALA A 370 -2.80 -4.23 6.06
C ALA A 370 -2.85 -4.01 7.59
N SER A 371 -1.93 -3.23 8.17
CA SER A 371 -1.99 -2.87 9.59
C SER A 371 -3.02 -1.79 9.92
N GLN A 372 -3.35 -0.91 8.97
CA GLN A 372 -4.37 0.15 9.12
C GLN A 372 -5.80 -0.35 9.40
N LEU A 373 -6.05 -1.67 9.36
CA LEU A 373 -7.35 -2.28 9.64
C LEU A 373 -7.38 -3.09 10.96
N ASN A 374 -6.30 -3.14 11.75
CA ASN A 374 -6.23 -3.96 12.96
C ASN A 374 -5.27 -3.40 14.04
N THR A 375 -5.62 -2.30 14.70
CA THR A 375 -5.05 -1.93 16.03
C THR A 375 -6.09 -1.16 16.86
N GLY A 376 -6.19 -1.46 18.15
CA GLY A 376 -7.09 -0.78 19.09
C GLY A 376 -6.45 0.45 19.75
N GLU A 377 -7.28 1.31 20.35
CA GLU A 377 -6.89 2.64 20.82
C GLU A 377 -6.20 2.64 22.21
N GLU A 378 -5.10 3.38 22.33
CA GLU A 378 -4.66 4.01 23.59
C GLU A 378 -4.51 5.52 23.34
N ALA A 379 -4.99 6.36 24.26
CA ALA A 379 -4.91 7.83 24.16
C ALA A 379 -3.48 8.38 24.31
N LEU A 380 -3.29 9.66 23.96
CA LEU A 380 -2.00 10.37 24.07
C LEU A 380 -2.07 11.59 25.02
N GLU A 381 -0.98 11.80 25.74
CA GLU A 381 -0.59 13.05 26.38
C GLU A 381 0.60 13.68 25.59
N PRO A 382 0.93 14.97 25.76
CA PRO A 382 1.87 15.67 24.87
C PRO A 382 3.34 15.21 24.83
N ASP A 383 3.79 14.33 25.74
CA ASP A 383 5.21 13.95 25.90
C ASP A 383 5.72 12.91 24.87
N ASP A 384 4.83 12.14 24.23
CA ASP A 384 5.21 10.92 23.49
C ASP A 384 5.88 11.15 22.11
N LEU A 385 6.03 12.41 21.64
CA LEU A 385 6.64 12.76 20.34
C LEU A 385 8.17 12.55 20.26
N GLY A 386 8.74 11.66 21.07
CA GLY A 386 10.13 11.19 21.01
C GLY A 386 11.22 12.22 21.33
N ALA A 387 10.85 13.47 21.62
CA ALA A 387 11.76 14.61 21.65
C ALA A 387 12.80 14.59 22.77
N ASP A 388 12.63 13.80 23.84
CA ASP A 388 13.54 13.77 24.99
C ASP A 388 14.50 12.57 25.02
N ARG A 389 14.57 11.79 23.94
CA ARG A 389 15.63 10.80 23.70
C ARG A 389 16.79 11.44 22.91
N PRO A 390 18.07 11.17 23.22
CA PRO A 390 19.19 11.52 22.33
C PRO A 390 19.12 10.70 21.03
N MET A 391 19.52 11.33 19.93
CA MET A 391 19.39 10.76 18.58
C MET A 391 20.70 10.91 17.82
N SER A 392 21.10 9.89 17.06
CA SER A 392 22.19 10.01 16.10
C SER A 392 21.90 11.09 15.06
N ASN A 393 22.93 11.65 14.43
CA ASN A 393 22.73 12.69 13.41
C ASN A 393 22.02 12.16 12.14
N LEU A 394 21.99 10.84 11.91
CA LEU A 394 21.18 10.22 10.86
C LEU A 394 19.70 10.11 11.27
N GLU A 395 19.40 9.65 12.49
CA GLU A 395 18.02 9.64 13.04
C GLU A 395 17.41 11.06 13.03
N LYS A 396 18.20 12.09 13.36
CA LYS A 396 17.76 13.50 13.27
C LYS A 396 17.40 13.92 11.82
N VAL A 397 18.19 13.51 10.82
CA VAL A 397 17.90 13.78 9.39
C VAL A 397 16.64 13.02 8.95
N HIS A 398 16.53 11.73 9.33
CA HIS A 398 15.34 10.92 9.05
C HIS A 398 14.08 11.49 9.68
N PHE A 399 14.16 12.07 10.87
CA PHE A 399 13.06 12.77 11.52
C PHE A 399 12.62 14.01 10.72
N VAL A 400 13.56 14.92 10.43
CA VAL A 400 13.26 16.19 9.71
C VAL A 400 12.72 15.91 8.30
N VAL A 401 13.33 14.99 7.55
CA VAL A 401 12.90 14.69 6.18
C VAL A 401 11.66 13.81 6.15
N GLY A 402 11.49 12.88 7.09
CA GLY A 402 10.31 12.01 7.17
C GLY A 402 9.01 12.80 7.35
N TYR A 403 8.99 13.78 8.26
CA TYR A 403 7.85 14.70 8.38
C TYR A 403 7.61 15.53 7.11
N ALA A 404 8.66 15.95 6.40
CA ALA A 404 8.52 16.70 5.14
C ALA A 404 7.96 15.86 3.98
N ILE A 405 8.31 14.57 3.91
CA ILE A 405 7.76 13.63 2.94
C ILE A 405 6.27 13.39 3.25
N LEU A 406 5.98 12.97 4.50
CA LEU A 406 4.66 12.52 4.94
C LEU A 406 3.64 13.66 5.09
N ARG A 407 4.08 14.89 5.42
CA ARG A 407 3.22 16.08 5.53
C ARG A 407 3.68 17.19 4.58
N PRO A 408 3.13 17.29 3.36
CA PRO A 408 3.52 18.29 2.37
C PRO A 408 3.39 19.75 2.86
N SER A 409 2.47 20.02 3.78
CA SER A 409 2.24 21.30 4.45
C SER A 409 3.45 21.82 5.25
N LEU A 410 4.32 20.92 5.75
CA LEU A 410 5.48 21.28 6.55
C LEU A 410 6.72 21.64 5.72
N ARG A 411 6.73 21.39 4.39
CA ARG A 411 7.93 21.55 3.54
C ARG A 411 8.49 22.97 3.54
N ASP A 412 7.63 23.96 3.32
CA ASP A 412 8.02 25.38 3.32
C ASP A 412 8.42 25.85 4.73
N GLU A 413 7.80 25.33 5.78
CA GLU A 413 8.15 25.64 7.18
C GLU A 413 9.57 25.13 7.48
N ILE A 414 9.88 23.87 7.13
CA ILE A 414 11.20 23.27 7.32
C ILE A 414 12.27 24.05 6.54
N TYR A 415 12.00 24.43 5.29
CA TYR A 415 12.91 25.28 4.53
C TYR A 415 13.09 26.67 5.16
N CYS A 416 12.01 27.30 5.65
CA CYS A 416 12.10 28.58 6.36
C CYS A 416 12.89 28.47 7.67
N GLN A 417 12.74 27.37 8.41
CA GLN A 417 13.50 27.09 9.63
C GLN A 417 15.00 26.94 9.34
N ILE A 418 15.37 26.20 8.29
CA ILE A 418 16.78 26.03 7.88
C ILE A 418 17.36 27.35 7.34
N CYS A 419 16.66 28.07 6.47
CA CYS A 419 17.11 29.36 5.93
C CYS A 419 17.28 30.41 7.03
N LYS A 420 16.38 30.41 8.03
CA LYS A 420 16.49 31.23 9.25
C LYS A 420 17.74 30.91 10.06
N GLN A 421 18.09 29.64 10.21
CA GLN A 421 19.29 29.20 10.95
C GLN A 421 20.60 29.30 10.15
N LEU A 422 20.53 29.56 8.85
CA LEU A 422 21.68 29.94 8.03
C LEU A 422 21.86 31.47 7.96
N SER A 423 20.78 32.24 8.04
CA SER A 423 20.79 33.71 8.00
C SER A 423 21.45 34.33 9.24
N GLU A 424 22.52 35.11 9.04
CA GLU A 424 23.32 35.76 10.09
C GLU A 424 23.94 34.80 11.13
N ASN A 425 24.18 33.54 10.76
CA ASN A 425 24.80 32.56 11.67
C ASN A 425 26.33 32.67 11.69
N PHE A 426 26.86 33.31 12.73
CA PHE A 426 28.30 33.52 12.94
C PHE A 426 29.10 32.27 13.37
N LYS A 427 28.44 31.13 13.64
CA LYS A 427 29.09 29.90 14.11
C LYS A 427 29.35 28.96 12.93
N THR A 428 30.58 28.93 12.44
CA THR A 428 31.02 28.15 11.27
C THR A 428 30.55 26.69 11.28
N SER A 429 30.66 26.00 12.42
CA SER A 429 30.23 24.60 12.55
C SER A 429 28.71 24.40 12.50
N SER A 430 27.93 25.40 12.90
CA SER A 430 26.47 25.40 12.78
C SER A 430 26.07 25.72 11.34
N LEU A 431 26.68 26.74 10.72
CA LEU A 431 26.48 27.11 9.32
C LEU A 431 26.72 25.93 8.37
N ALA A 432 27.85 25.23 8.50
CA ALA A 432 28.16 24.08 7.65
C ALA A 432 27.16 22.91 7.85
N ARG A 433 26.77 22.62 9.10
CA ARG A 433 25.70 21.64 9.39
C ARG A 433 24.38 22.04 8.74
N GLY A 434 24.03 23.33 8.77
CA GLY A 434 22.83 23.85 8.10
C GLY A 434 22.84 23.64 6.58
N TRP A 435 23.98 23.85 5.92
CA TRP A 435 24.10 23.60 4.46
C TRP A 435 24.07 22.10 4.12
N ILE A 436 24.63 21.24 4.97
CA ILE A 436 24.51 19.77 4.84
C ILE A 436 23.04 19.35 4.94
N LEU A 437 22.31 19.84 5.97
CA LEU A 437 20.89 19.54 6.15
C LEU A 437 20.05 20.07 4.98
N LEU A 438 20.30 21.30 4.52
CA LEU A 438 19.63 21.88 3.36
C LEU A 438 19.86 21.03 2.11
N SER A 439 21.11 20.63 1.84
CA SER A 439 21.46 19.76 0.72
C SER A 439 20.78 18.38 0.78
N LEU A 440 20.51 17.85 1.97
CA LEU A 440 19.78 16.59 2.15
C LEU A 440 18.28 16.79 1.87
N CYS A 441 17.64 17.81 2.46
CA CYS A 441 16.24 18.16 2.18
C CYS A 441 15.97 18.42 0.69
N LEU A 442 16.82 19.21 0.03
CA LEU A 442 16.71 19.58 -1.39
C LEU A 442 16.81 18.38 -2.36
N GLY A 443 17.37 17.25 -1.91
CA GLY A 443 17.40 16.01 -2.70
C GLY A 443 16.23 15.07 -2.43
N CYS A 444 15.31 15.42 -1.53
CA CYS A 444 14.17 14.59 -1.15
C CYS A 444 12.82 15.23 -1.45
N PHE A 445 12.66 16.55 -1.27
CA PHE A 445 11.39 17.23 -1.51
C PHE A 445 11.60 18.67 -2.02
N PRO A 446 10.87 19.12 -3.05
CA PRO A 446 10.88 20.52 -3.46
C PRO A 446 10.10 21.38 -2.44
N PRO A 447 10.36 22.70 -2.39
CA PRO A 447 9.47 23.67 -1.75
C PRO A 447 8.17 23.82 -2.56
N SER A 448 7.20 24.58 -2.06
CA SER A 448 6.07 25.01 -2.88
C SER A 448 6.47 26.05 -3.92
N GLU A 449 5.70 26.17 -5.00
CA GLU A 449 5.77 27.26 -6.00
C GLU A 449 5.87 28.66 -5.37
N ARG A 450 5.24 28.83 -4.19
CA ARG A 450 5.17 30.10 -3.47
C ARG A 450 6.50 30.46 -2.79
N PHE A 451 7.35 29.49 -2.49
CA PHE A 451 8.68 29.68 -1.89
C PHE A 451 9.85 29.41 -2.85
N MET A 452 9.64 28.64 -3.92
CA MET A 452 10.67 28.22 -4.90
C MET A 452 11.65 29.34 -5.31
N LYS A 453 11.13 30.47 -5.81
CA LYS A 453 11.96 31.61 -6.27
C LYS A 453 12.79 32.25 -5.15
N TYR A 454 12.29 32.23 -3.91
CA TYR A 454 13.01 32.73 -2.74
C TYR A 454 14.12 31.76 -2.29
N LEU A 455 13.88 30.45 -2.39
CA LEU A 455 14.87 29.43 -2.06
C LEU A 455 16.02 29.42 -3.08
N LEU A 456 15.72 29.55 -4.38
CA LEU A 456 16.72 29.70 -5.44
C LEU A 456 17.60 30.96 -5.23
N ASN A 457 16.98 32.11 -4.92
CA ASN A 457 17.72 33.34 -4.59
C ASN A 457 18.61 33.18 -3.35
N PHE A 458 18.17 32.43 -2.35
CA PHE A 458 18.93 32.14 -1.12
C PHE A 458 20.11 31.20 -1.39
N ILE A 459 19.90 30.12 -2.16
CA ILE A 459 20.94 29.16 -2.57
C ILE A 459 22.01 29.86 -3.43
N GLY A 460 21.60 30.74 -4.35
CA GLY A 460 22.52 31.53 -5.18
C GLY A 460 23.39 32.53 -4.40
N GLN A 461 23.03 32.86 -3.16
CA GLN A 461 23.85 33.66 -2.22
C GLN A 461 24.64 32.79 -1.23
N GLY A 462 24.61 31.46 -1.38
CA GLY A 462 25.30 30.50 -0.52
C GLY A 462 26.82 30.42 -0.74
N PRO A 463 27.53 29.58 0.04
CA PRO A 463 28.94 29.29 -0.16
C PRO A 463 29.21 28.73 -1.55
N ALA A 464 30.29 29.16 -2.21
CA ALA A 464 30.59 28.83 -3.61
C ALA A 464 30.63 27.32 -3.92
N THR A 465 30.91 26.46 -2.93
CA THR A 465 30.94 24.99 -3.09
C THR A 465 29.61 24.29 -2.77
N TYR A 466 28.65 24.99 -2.15
CA TYR A 466 27.33 24.44 -1.81
C TYR A 466 26.20 25.05 -2.65
N GLY A 467 26.29 26.33 -3.03
CA GLY A 467 25.30 27.00 -3.90
C GLY A 467 24.93 26.21 -5.15
N PRO A 468 25.87 25.94 -6.09
CA PRO A 468 25.56 25.19 -7.32
C PRO A 468 25.13 23.75 -7.04
N PHE A 469 25.73 23.08 -6.06
CA PHE A 469 25.38 21.69 -5.68
C PHE A 469 23.96 21.57 -5.12
N CYS A 470 23.53 22.54 -4.29
CA CYS A 470 22.16 22.63 -3.79
C CYS A 470 21.16 23.02 -4.89
N ALA A 471 21.54 23.92 -5.81
CA ALA A 471 20.68 24.33 -6.92
C ALA A 471 20.39 23.18 -7.89
N GLU A 472 21.42 22.41 -8.27
CA GLU A 472 21.24 21.25 -9.16
C GLU A 472 20.46 20.13 -8.48
N ARG A 473 20.69 19.86 -7.19
CA ARG A 473 19.85 18.89 -6.43
C ARG A 473 18.39 19.31 -6.41
N LEU A 474 18.09 20.59 -6.20
CA LEU A 474 16.74 21.14 -6.27
C LEU A 474 16.12 20.97 -7.67
N ARG A 475 16.87 21.26 -8.74
CA ARG A 475 16.44 21.06 -10.13
C ARG A 475 16.08 19.60 -10.41
N ARG A 476 16.95 18.67 -10.02
CA ARG A 476 16.78 17.22 -10.19
C ARG A 476 15.57 16.68 -9.41
N THR A 477 15.40 17.09 -8.16
CA THR A 477 14.23 16.70 -7.33
C THR A 477 12.92 17.37 -7.78
N TYR A 478 12.96 18.56 -8.39
CA TYR A 478 11.78 19.14 -9.02
C TYR A 478 11.37 18.39 -10.30
N ALA A 479 12.35 17.99 -11.12
CA ALA A 479 12.09 17.25 -12.38
C ALA A 479 11.60 15.81 -12.15
N ASN A 480 12.25 15.05 -11.25
CA ASN A 480 11.93 13.64 -11.03
C ASN A 480 10.87 13.40 -9.94
N GLY A 481 10.71 14.35 -9.01
CA GLY A 481 9.64 14.36 -8.00
C GLY A 481 10.12 14.12 -6.57
N VAL A 482 9.15 13.86 -5.69
CA VAL A 482 9.37 13.71 -4.25
C VAL A 482 9.81 12.28 -3.93
N ARG A 483 10.88 12.15 -3.12
CA ARG A 483 11.32 10.86 -2.54
C ARG A 483 10.26 10.30 -1.57
N ALA A 484 10.14 8.97 -1.54
CA ALA A 484 9.27 8.27 -0.61
C ALA A 484 9.94 7.98 0.75
N GLU A 485 11.28 7.90 0.78
CA GLU A 485 12.08 7.56 1.96
C GLU A 485 13.09 8.69 2.27
N PRO A 486 13.54 8.81 3.54
CA PRO A 486 14.56 9.77 3.92
C PRO A 486 15.95 9.40 3.37
N PRO A 487 16.95 10.31 3.45
CA PRO A 487 18.27 10.10 2.89
C PRO A 487 19.00 8.87 3.44
N THR A 488 19.61 8.10 2.54
CA THR A 488 20.51 6.98 2.86
C THR A 488 21.82 7.44 3.51
N TRP A 489 22.54 6.50 4.14
CA TRP A 489 23.92 6.72 4.58
C TRP A 489 24.85 7.02 3.39
N LEU A 490 24.60 6.42 2.22
CA LEU A 490 25.32 6.74 0.98
C LEU A 490 25.16 8.21 0.57
N GLU A 491 23.94 8.76 0.62
CA GLU A 491 23.69 10.16 0.30
C GLU A 491 24.35 11.14 1.29
N LEU A 492 24.41 10.77 2.57
CA LEU A 492 25.15 11.53 3.57
C LEU A 492 26.66 11.58 3.25
N GLN A 493 27.25 10.47 2.79
CA GLN A 493 28.63 10.42 2.31
C GLN A 493 28.82 11.16 0.96
N ALA A 494 27.79 11.20 0.10
CA ALA A 494 27.78 11.99 -1.13
C ALA A 494 27.81 13.49 -0.84
N VAL A 495 27.07 13.97 0.17
CA VAL A 495 27.11 15.37 0.62
C VAL A 495 28.46 15.72 1.27
N LYS A 496 29.19 14.75 1.86
CA LYS A 496 30.59 14.95 2.28
C LYS A 496 31.53 15.18 1.10
N SER A 497 31.45 14.31 0.08
CA SER A 497 32.39 14.29 -1.05
C SER A 497 32.04 15.30 -2.16
N LYS A 498 30.78 15.75 -2.21
CA LYS A 498 30.17 16.56 -3.29
C LYS A 498 30.28 15.90 -4.67
N LYS A 499 30.30 14.55 -4.69
CA LYS A 499 30.34 13.71 -5.90
C LYS A 499 29.07 12.90 -6.06
N ARG A 500 28.82 12.39 -7.28
CA ARG A 500 27.81 11.35 -7.55
C ARG A 500 28.21 10.03 -6.84
N ILE A 501 27.23 9.20 -6.53
CA ILE A 501 27.38 7.93 -5.82
C ILE A 501 27.66 6.81 -6.84
N PRO A 502 28.83 6.15 -6.83
CA PRO A 502 29.09 5.01 -7.71
C PRO A 502 28.39 3.76 -7.18
N ILE A 503 27.48 3.18 -7.96
CA ILE A 503 26.71 1.98 -7.58
C ILE A 503 26.88 0.90 -8.64
N GLN A 504 27.24 -0.31 -8.21
CA GLN A 504 27.43 -1.45 -9.11
C GLN A 504 26.09 -2.17 -9.34
N VAL A 505 25.76 -2.40 -10.61
CA VAL A 505 24.59 -3.17 -11.05
C VAL A 505 25.06 -4.43 -11.75
N ILE A 506 24.59 -5.58 -11.28
CA ILE A 506 24.95 -6.91 -11.79
C ILE A 506 24.03 -7.25 -12.97
N LEU A 507 24.62 -7.60 -14.11
CA LEU A 507 23.90 -8.06 -15.30
C LEU A 507 23.61 -9.57 -15.22
N ALA A 508 22.63 -10.02 -15.99
CA ALA A 508 22.40 -11.46 -16.22
C ALA A 508 23.60 -12.21 -16.86
N THR A 509 24.64 -11.49 -17.31
CA THR A 509 25.92 -12.04 -17.77
C THR A 509 26.88 -12.44 -16.66
N GLY A 510 26.65 -12.01 -15.41
CA GLY A 510 27.62 -12.05 -14.31
C GLY A 510 28.59 -10.86 -14.29
N GLU A 511 28.50 -9.95 -15.26
CA GLU A 511 29.28 -8.70 -15.29
C GLU A 511 28.67 -7.65 -14.37
N SER A 512 29.51 -6.87 -13.69
CA SER A 512 29.08 -5.77 -12.81
C SER A 512 29.43 -4.42 -13.42
N LEU A 513 28.40 -3.59 -13.68
CA LEU A 513 28.56 -2.24 -14.22
C LEU A 513 28.43 -1.20 -13.11
N THR A 514 29.48 -0.43 -12.86
CA THR A 514 29.37 0.80 -12.05
C THR A 514 28.63 1.89 -12.84
N VAL A 515 27.65 2.52 -12.19
CA VAL A 515 26.84 3.64 -12.69
C VAL A 515 26.87 4.77 -11.64
N PRO A 516 27.13 6.04 -12.01
CA PRO A 516 27.10 7.16 -11.08
C PRO A 516 25.68 7.72 -10.90
N VAL A 517 25.25 7.88 -9.65
CA VAL A 517 23.87 8.14 -9.24
C VAL A 517 23.78 9.40 -8.36
N ASP A 518 22.64 10.10 -8.38
CA ASP A 518 22.28 11.19 -7.47
C ASP A 518 21.04 10.85 -6.61
N SER A 519 20.65 11.75 -5.69
CA SER A 519 19.51 11.53 -4.78
C SER A 519 18.15 11.42 -5.49
N ALA A 520 18.02 11.89 -6.71
CA ALA A 520 16.78 11.91 -7.48
C ALA A 520 16.81 10.90 -8.65
N SER A 521 17.84 10.06 -8.77
CA SER A 521 17.95 9.13 -9.90
C SER A 521 16.85 8.06 -9.89
N THR A 522 16.16 7.93 -11.01
CA THR A 522 15.05 6.98 -11.19
C THR A 522 15.51 5.67 -11.82
N SER A 523 14.74 4.60 -11.64
CA SER A 523 15.02 3.32 -12.29
C SER A 523 14.97 3.41 -13.82
N ARG A 524 14.14 4.30 -14.40
CA ARG A 524 14.16 4.62 -15.84
C ARG A 524 15.50 5.19 -16.29
N GLU A 525 16.04 6.21 -15.61
CA GLU A 525 17.32 6.83 -15.96
C GLU A 525 18.46 5.80 -15.92
N MET A 526 18.49 4.95 -14.89
CA MET A 526 19.50 3.90 -14.76
C MET A 526 19.35 2.81 -15.84
N CYS A 527 18.13 2.35 -16.15
CA CYS A 527 17.91 1.38 -17.23
C CYS A 527 18.37 1.93 -18.59
N VAL A 528 18.07 3.20 -18.91
CA VAL A 528 18.51 3.85 -20.15
C VAL A 528 20.04 4.02 -20.19
N HIS A 529 20.67 4.39 -19.08
CA HIS A 529 22.13 4.49 -18.99
C HIS A 529 22.82 3.13 -19.17
N ILE A 530 22.31 2.07 -18.54
CA ILE A 530 22.81 0.70 -18.72
C ILE A 530 22.63 0.24 -20.16
N ALA A 531 21.47 0.52 -20.77
CA ALA A 531 21.19 0.18 -22.15
C ALA A 531 22.18 0.84 -23.13
N HIS A 532 22.38 2.16 -23.02
CA HIS A 532 23.37 2.89 -23.81
C HIS A 532 24.81 2.37 -23.59
N LYS A 533 25.17 2.01 -22.35
CA LYS A 533 26.50 1.50 -22.00
C LYS A 533 26.79 0.09 -22.55
N GLN A 534 25.75 -0.71 -22.82
CA GLN A 534 25.85 -2.06 -23.40
C GLN A 534 25.41 -2.14 -24.88
N GLY A 535 25.00 -1.03 -25.50
CA GLY A 535 24.48 -1.02 -26.88
C GLY A 535 23.11 -1.68 -27.05
N LEU A 536 22.34 -1.82 -25.96
CA LEU A 536 21.02 -2.46 -25.94
C LEU A 536 19.97 -1.55 -26.58
N SER A 537 19.31 -2.05 -27.61
CA SER A 537 18.23 -1.38 -28.35
C SER A 537 16.84 -1.74 -27.78
N ASP A 538 16.50 -3.04 -27.64
CA ASP A 538 15.28 -3.48 -26.93
C ASP A 538 15.48 -3.45 -25.41
N HIS A 539 15.57 -2.23 -24.88
CA HIS A 539 15.57 -1.96 -23.46
C HIS A 539 14.17 -2.03 -22.82
N LEU A 540 13.09 -2.25 -23.60
CA LEU A 540 11.74 -2.34 -23.07
C LEU A 540 11.56 -3.64 -22.28
N GLY A 541 10.91 -3.55 -21.12
CA GLY A 541 10.70 -4.71 -20.24
C GLY A 541 11.95 -5.17 -19.47
N PHE A 542 13.12 -4.56 -19.66
CA PHE A 542 14.23 -4.68 -18.73
C PHE A 542 14.02 -3.74 -17.53
N SER A 543 14.28 -4.25 -16.34
CA SER A 543 14.01 -3.58 -15.07
C SER A 543 15.15 -3.80 -14.08
N LEU A 544 15.30 -2.87 -13.14
CA LEU A 544 16.15 -3.07 -11.97
C LEU A 544 15.43 -3.89 -10.90
N GLN A 545 16.14 -4.85 -10.31
CA GLN A 545 15.67 -5.68 -9.20
C GLN A 545 16.63 -5.55 -8.03
N VAL A 546 16.12 -5.30 -6.83
CA VAL A 546 16.93 -5.18 -5.61
C VAL A 546 16.75 -6.45 -4.78
N ALA A 547 17.85 -7.01 -4.30
CA ALA A 547 17.87 -8.17 -3.41
C ALA A 547 18.67 -7.87 -2.13
N VAL A 548 18.13 -8.26 -0.97
CA VAL A 548 18.76 -8.09 0.35
C VAL A 548 18.40 -9.28 1.23
N TYR A 549 19.40 -10.03 1.67
CA TYR A 549 19.19 -11.33 2.31
C TYR A 549 18.23 -12.20 1.45
N ASP A 550 17.22 -12.82 2.05
CA ASP A 550 16.21 -13.67 1.41
C ASP A 550 15.10 -12.89 0.67
N LYS A 551 15.16 -11.55 0.58
CA LYS A 551 14.12 -10.70 -0.01
C LYS A 551 14.54 -10.14 -1.35
N PHE A 552 13.58 -10.01 -2.27
CA PHE A 552 13.78 -9.47 -3.62
C PHE A 552 12.53 -8.71 -4.10
N TRP A 553 12.72 -7.57 -4.74
CA TRP A 553 11.64 -6.76 -5.33
C TRP A 553 12.11 -6.00 -6.57
N SER A 554 11.16 -5.54 -7.39
CA SER A 554 11.43 -4.80 -8.63
C SER A 554 11.29 -3.30 -8.41
N LEU A 555 12.21 -2.53 -9.00
CA LEU A 555 12.14 -1.08 -9.22
C LEU A 555 11.54 -0.74 -10.60
N GLY A 556 11.25 -1.75 -11.43
CA GLY A 556 10.84 -1.57 -12.81
C GLY A 556 11.89 -0.81 -13.66
N SER A 557 11.38 -0.12 -14.68
CA SER A 557 12.04 0.91 -15.47
C SER A 557 11.26 2.23 -15.40
N GLY A 558 10.76 2.56 -14.20
CA GLY A 558 9.76 3.60 -13.95
C GLY A 558 10.33 4.87 -13.30
N ARG A 559 9.43 5.62 -12.65
CA ARG A 559 9.75 6.85 -11.89
C ARG A 559 10.26 6.56 -10.47
N ASP A 560 10.39 5.29 -10.10
CA ASP A 560 10.76 4.85 -8.76
C ASP A 560 12.22 5.23 -8.47
N HIS A 561 12.48 6.02 -7.42
CA HIS A 561 13.84 6.45 -7.07
C HIS A 561 14.65 5.28 -6.53
N MET A 562 15.84 5.06 -7.09
CA MET A 562 16.66 3.91 -6.67
C MET A 562 17.18 4.08 -5.24
N MET A 563 17.45 5.32 -4.80
CA MET A 563 17.84 5.61 -3.42
C MET A 563 16.72 5.38 -2.38
N ASP A 564 15.43 5.40 -2.77
CA ASP A 564 14.34 4.98 -1.88
C ASP A 564 14.43 3.47 -1.60
N ALA A 565 14.72 2.65 -2.62
CA ALA A 565 14.92 1.22 -2.41
C ALA A 565 16.14 0.93 -1.52
N ILE A 566 17.27 1.63 -1.70
CA ILE A 566 18.42 1.48 -0.79
C ILE A 566 18.07 1.93 0.65
N ALA A 567 17.28 2.98 0.83
CA ALA A 567 16.82 3.38 2.18
C ALA A 567 15.99 2.26 2.84
N GLN A 568 15.16 1.54 2.08
CA GLN A 568 14.45 0.35 2.57
C GLN A 568 15.39 -0.83 2.89
N CYS A 569 16.53 -0.95 2.20
CA CYS A 569 17.59 -1.92 2.51
C CYS A 569 18.31 -1.57 3.83
N GLU A 570 18.67 -0.29 4.02
CA GLU A 570 19.30 0.21 5.24
C GLU A 570 18.38 0.04 6.46
N GLN A 571 17.08 0.36 6.31
CA GLN A 571 16.07 0.15 7.36
C GLN A 571 15.85 -1.34 7.69
N LEU A 572 15.87 -2.23 6.69
CA LEU A 572 15.75 -3.68 6.91
C LEU A 572 16.94 -4.25 7.71
N ALA A 573 18.16 -3.75 7.48
CA ALA A 573 19.33 -4.11 8.28
C ALA A 573 19.22 -3.57 9.71
N GLN A 574 18.79 -2.31 9.88
CA GLN A 574 18.58 -1.69 11.19
C GLN A 574 17.53 -2.44 12.04
N GLU A 575 16.42 -2.90 11.44
CA GLU A 575 15.43 -3.74 12.13
C GLU A 575 15.97 -5.12 12.54
N ARG A 576 16.98 -5.65 11.83
CA ARG A 576 17.71 -6.88 12.21
C ARG A 576 18.76 -6.63 13.31
N GLY A 577 19.06 -5.37 13.63
CA GLY A 577 20.11 -4.98 14.56
C GLY A 577 21.51 -4.85 13.92
N GLU A 578 21.60 -4.91 12.60
CA GLU A 578 22.82 -4.71 11.83
C GLU A 578 23.06 -3.20 11.54
N SER A 579 24.29 -2.81 11.22
CA SER A 579 24.57 -1.42 10.84
C SER A 579 24.01 -1.10 9.46
N GLN A 580 23.44 0.10 9.23
CA GLN A 580 23.00 0.52 7.89
C GLN A 580 24.15 0.41 6.86
N ARG A 581 25.39 0.67 7.30
CA ARG A 581 26.62 0.60 6.51
C ARG A 581 26.95 -0.81 5.98
N GLN A 582 26.40 -1.85 6.62
CA GLN A 582 26.69 -3.27 6.36
C GLN A 582 25.49 -4.00 5.73
N SER A 583 24.41 -3.30 5.38
CA SER A 583 23.24 -3.89 4.70
C SER A 583 23.67 -4.52 3.37
N PRO A 584 23.55 -5.86 3.18
CA PRO A 584 24.14 -6.56 2.03
C PRO A 584 23.17 -6.57 0.84
N TRP A 585 22.95 -5.39 0.24
CA TRP A 585 22.06 -5.22 -0.90
C TRP A 585 22.80 -5.37 -2.24
N ARG A 586 22.14 -6.04 -3.19
CA ARG A 586 22.61 -6.18 -4.59
C ARG A 586 21.51 -5.69 -5.53
N ILE A 587 21.93 -5.07 -6.63
CA ILE A 587 21.03 -4.57 -7.68
C ILE A 587 21.33 -5.34 -8.96
N TYR A 588 20.30 -5.93 -9.56
CA TYR A 588 20.38 -6.70 -10.80
C TYR A 588 19.62 -6.00 -11.93
N PHE A 589 20.12 -6.10 -13.16
CA PHE A 589 19.42 -5.72 -14.38
C PHE A 589 18.93 -6.97 -15.12
N ARG A 590 17.60 -7.16 -15.18
CA ARG A 590 16.95 -8.39 -15.69
C ARG A 590 15.70 -8.03 -16.52
N LYS A 591 15.33 -8.87 -17.48
CA LYS A 591 14.04 -8.78 -18.21
C LYS A 591 12.92 -9.18 -17.23
N GLU A 592 12.04 -8.24 -16.91
CA GLU A 592 10.88 -8.44 -16.03
C GLU A 592 9.63 -8.83 -16.81
N PHE A 593 9.42 -8.26 -18.00
CA PHE A 593 8.32 -8.61 -18.88
C PHE A 593 8.74 -8.58 -20.35
N PHE A 594 8.00 -9.30 -21.19
CA PHE A 594 8.08 -9.19 -22.65
C PHE A 594 7.00 -8.25 -23.18
N THR A 595 7.27 -7.56 -24.28
CA THR A 595 6.24 -6.84 -25.03
C THR A 595 5.40 -7.82 -25.88
N PRO A 596 4.13 -7.52 -26.18
CA PRO A 596 3.29 -8.31 -27.09
C PRO A 596 3.88 -8.52 -28.50
N TRP A 597 4.81 -7.67 -28.92
CA TRP A 597 5.46 -7.66 -30.24
C TRP A 597 6.97 -7.97 -30.19
N HIS A 598 7.49 -8.50 -29.08
CA HIS A 598 8.92 -8.81 -28.94
C HIS A 598 9.40 -9.81 -30.02
N ASP A 599 10.43 -9.42 -30.77
CA ASP A 599 11.14 -10.26 -31.74
C ASP A 599 12.58 -10.46 -31.25
N SER A 600 12.93 -11.72 -30.97
CA SER A 600 14.26 -12.12 -30.48
C SER A 600 15.41 -11.78 -31.47
N ARG A 601 15.10 -11.40 -32.72
CA ARG A 601 16.07 -11.01 -33.76
C ARG A 601 16.39 -9.52 -33.83
N GLU A 602 15.57 -8.67 -33.22
CA GLU A 602 15.72 -7.21 -33.33
C GLU A 602 17.00 -6.72 -32.63
N ASP A 603 17.41 -7.40 -31.54
CA ASP A 603 18.57 -7.01 -30.73
C ASP A 603 19.31 -8.25 -30.16
N PRO A 604 20.56 -8.54 -30.62
CA PRO A 604 21.34 -9.68 -30.14
C PRO A 604 21.88 -9.52 -28.72
N VAL A 605 22.04 -8.28 -28.22
CA VAL A 605 22.44 -8.00 -26.83
C VAL A 605 21.28 -8.31 -25.90
N SER A 606 20.05 -7.95 -26.29
CA SER A 606 18.84 -8.33 -25.56
C SER A 606 18.70 -9.84 -25.45
N THR A 607 18.87 -10.54 -26.57
CA THR A 607 18.76 -12.01 -26.64
C THR A 607 19.85 -12.70 -25.83
N GLU A 608 21.08 -12.19 -25.79
CA GLU A 608 22.15 -12.75 -24.92
C GLU A 608 21.85 -12.58 -23.43
N LEU A 609 21.40 -11.38 -23.02
CA LEU A 609 21.02 -11.11 -21.62
C LEU A 609 19.85 -12.00 -21.17
N ILE A 610 18.81 -12.13 -22.00
CA ILE A 610 17.64 -12.94 -21.69
C ILE A 610 17.99 -14.44 -21.72
N TYR A 611 18.81 -14.88 -22.68
CA TYR A 611 19.30 -16.27 -22.77
C TYR A 611 20.04 -16.69 -21.49
N ARG A 612 21.00 -15.89 -21.01
CA ARG A 612 21.71 -16.18 -19.74
C ARG A 612 20.78 -16.10 -18.53
N GLN A 613 19.85 -15.14 -18.50
CA GLN A 613 18.82 -15.06 -17.45
C GLN A 613 17.94 -16.34 -17.41
N VAL A 614 17.57 -16.89 -18.57
CA VAL A 614 16.77 -18.11 -18.66
C VAL A 614 17.54 -19.32 -18.14
N LEU A 615 18.80 -19.51 -18.55
CA LEU A 615 19.66 -20.59 -18.04
C LEU A 615 19.83 -20.51 -16.51
N HIS A 616 20.17 -19.33 -16.00
CA HIS A 616 20.34 -19.05 -14.58
C HIS A 616 19.05 -19.31 -13.78
N GLY A 617 17.92 -18.82 -14.29
CA GLY A 617 16.61 -19.02 -13.69
C GLY A 617 16.17 -20.48 -13.72
N VAL A 618 16.53 -21.26 -14.74
CA VAL A 618 16.30 -22.71 -14.76
C VAL A 618 17.16 -23.38 -13.69
N TRP A 619 18.49 -23.20 -13.70
CA TRP A 619 19.42 -23.83 -12.76
C TRP A 619 19.09 -23.54 -11.28
N SER A 620 18.79 -22.27 -10.97
CA SER A 620 18.39 -21.82 -9.63
C SER A 620 16.92 -22.14 -9.26
N GLY A 621 16.15 -22.76 -10.18
CA GLY A 621 14.76 -23.14 -9.96
C GLY A 621 13.78 -21.96 -9.81
N GLU A 622 14.06 -20.80 -10.40
CA GLU A 622 13.05 -19.76 -10.68
C GLU A 622 12.12 -20.21 -11.81
N TYR A 623 12.67 -20.82 -12.85
CA TYR A 623 11.95 -21.33 -14.03
C TYR A 623 11.87 -22.86 -13.97
N SER A 624 10.69 -23.39 -13.61
CA SER A 624 10.44 -24.83 -13.49
C SER A 624 9.63 -25.35 -14.68
N PHE A 625 10.05 -26.48 -15.22
CA PHE A 625 9.34 -27.23 -16.26
C PHE A 625 8.28 -28.16 -15.65
N GLU A 626 7.17 -28.37 -16.37
CA GLU A 626 6.17 -29.39 -16.03
C GLU A 626 6.48 -30.74 -16.70
N LYS A 627 6.99 -30.72 -17.95
CA LYS A 627 7.45 -31.91 -18.67
C LYS A 627 8.97 -31.97 -18.71
N GLU A 628 9.53 -33.16 -18.52
CA GLU A 628 10.99 -33.35 -18.60
C GLU A 628 11.53 -33.15 -20.02
N GLU A 629 10.73 -33.48 -21.05
CA GLU A 629 11.11 -33.34 -22.46
C GLU A 629 11.49 -31.89 -22.81
N GLU A 630 10.71 -30.93 -22.33
CA GLU A 630 10.93 -29.49 -22.53
C GLU A 630 12.26 -29.02 -21.91
N LEU A 631 12.64 -29.58 -20.75
CA LEU A 631 13.95 -29.33 -20.12
C LEU A 631 15.09 -29.97 -20.93
N VAL A 632 14.92 -31.21 -21.40
CA VAL A 632 15.92 -31.91 -22.24
C VAL A 632 16.15 -31.16 -23.55
N GLU A 633 15.11 -30.60 -24.17
CA GLU A 633 15.28 -29.76 -25.36
C GLU A 633 16.03 -28.44 -25.05
N LEU A 634 15.76 -27.78 -23.92
CA LEU A 634 16.50 -26.56 -23.54
C LEU A 634 17.98 -26.86 -23.28
N LEU A 635 18.28 -27.98 -22.62
CA LEU A 635 19.65 -28.46 -22.41
C LEU A 635 20.34 -28.79 -23.74
N ALA A 636 19.63 -29.39 -24.70
CA ALA A 636 20.16 -29.66 -26.04
C ALA A 636 20.46 -28.36 -26.81
N ARG A 637 19.56 -27.35 -26.75
CA ARG A 637 19.79 -26.01 -27.30
C ARG A 637 21.02 -25.36 -26.67
N HIS A 638 21.20 -25.45 -25.35
CA HIS A 638 22.37 -24.94 -24.66
C HIS A 638 23.67 -25.65 -25.08
N CYS A 639 23.67 -26.99 -25.13
CA CYS A 639 24.83 -27.77 -25.56
C CYS A 639 25.24 -27.43 -26.99
N TYR A 640 24.28 -27.26 -27.91
CA TYR A 640 24.57 -26.81 -29.28
C TYR A 640 25.15 -25.40 -29.33
N VAL A 641 24.70 -24.48 -28.47
CA VAL A 641 25.24 -23.10 -28.41
C VAL A 641 26.68 -23.04 -27.87
N GLN A 642 27.11 -24.01 -27.05
CA GLN A 642 28.48 -24.07 -26.49
C GLN A 642 29.44 -24.97 -27.28
N LEU A 643 28.96 -26.13 -27.75
CA LEU A 643 29.76 -27.20 -28.38
C LEU A 643 29.55 -27.31 -29.90
N GLY A 644 28.58 -26.57 -30.45
CA GLY A 644 28.18 -26.68 -31.85
C GLY A 644 27.54 -28.03 -32.21
N ALA A 645 27.65 -28.41 -33.49
CA ALA A 645 27.10 -29.66 -33.99
C ALA A 645 27.88 -30.92 -33.57
N SER A 646 29.09 -30.76 -33.00
CA SER A 646 29.99 -31.87 -32.60
C SER A 646 29.95 -32.12 -31.10
N ALA A 647 28.74 -32.22 -30.53
CA ALA A 647 28.53 -32.43 -29.10
C ALA A 647 28.94 -33.86 -28.66
N GLU A 648 30.21 -34.04 -28.29
CA GLU A 648 30.68 -35.29 -27.68
C GLU A 648 30.01 -35.53 -26.31
N SER A 649 29.62 -36.78 -26.05
CA SER A 649 28.94 -37.17 -24.81
C SER A 649 29.72 -36.78 -23.54
N LYS A 650 31.06 -36.81 -23.58
CA LYS A 650 31.92 -36.36 -22.46
C LYS A 650 31.80 -34.86 -22.20
N ALA A 651 31.91 -34.02 -23.23
CA ALA A 651 31.76 -32.58 -23.10
C ALA A 651 30.33 -32.19 -22.63
N VAL A 652 29.32 -32.96 -23.05
CA VAL A 652 27.95 -32.82 -22.51
C VAL A 652 27.91 -33.19 -21.02
N GLN A 653 28.54 -34.30 -20.60
CA GLN A 653 28.61 -34.69 -19.17
C GLN A 653 29.25 -33.63 -18.27
N GLU A 654 30.26 -32.90 -18.77
CA GLU A 654 30.91 -31.82 -18.01
C GLU A 654 30.03 -30.56 -17.86
N LEU A 655 29.17 -30.25 -18.84
CA LEU A 655 28.27 -29.09 -18.79
C LEU A 655 26.96 -29.32 -17.99
N LEU A 656 26.46 -30.55 -17.94
CA LEU A 656 25.16 -30.84 -17.31
C LEU A 656 25.06 -30.43 -15.82
N PRO A 657 26.09 -30.56 -14.95
CA PRO A 657 26.05 -30.10 -13.56
C PRO A 657 25.81 -28.59 -13.39
N SER A 658 26.28 -27.76 -14.32
CA SER A 658 26.06 -26.30 -14.28
C SER A 658 24.73 -25.85 -14.89
N CYS A 659 24.00 -26.75 -15.55
CA CYS A 659 22.78 -26.42 -16.28
C CYS A 659 21.51 -27.02 -15.62
N ILE A 660 21.63 -28.16 -14.95
CA ILE A 660 20.49 -28.85 -14.31
C ILE A 660 20.41 -28.47 -12.82
N PRO A 661 19.23 -28.09 -12.30
CA PRO A 661 19.04 -27.87 -10.86
C PRO A 661 19.52 -29.05 -10.02
N HIS A 662 20.28 -28.79 -8.96
CA HIS A 662 20.90 -29.86 -8.16
C HIS A 662 19.90 -30.91 -7.64
N LYS A 663 18.64 -30.50 -7.40
CA LYS A 663 17.52 -31.37 -7.02
C LYS A 663 17.10 -32.35 -8.12
N LEU A 664 17.09 -31.90 -9.38
CA LEU A 664 16.73 -32.73 -10.55
C LEU A 664 17.91 -33.56 -11.03
N TYR A 665 19.14 -33.03 -10.98
CA TYR A 665 20.35 -33.72 -11.44
C TYR A 665 20.53 -35.06 -10.71
N ARG A 666 20.32 -35.08 -9.39
CA ARG A 666 20.39 -36.30 -8.55
C ARG A 666 19.35 -37.39 -8.87
N THR A 667 18.34 -37.15 -9.72
CA THR A 667 17.28 -38.14 -9.99
C THR A 667 17.67 -39.24 -10.97
N LYS A 668 18.72 -39.03 -11.79
CA LYS A 668 19.19 -39.96 -12.82
C LYS A 668 20.72 -39.92 -12.92
N PRO A 669 21.40 -41.02 -13.28
CA PRO A 669 22.84 -41.01 -13.48
C PRO A 669 23.26 -40.07 -14.63
N PRO A 670 24.47 -39.49 -14.58
CA PRO A 670 24.94 -38.50 -15.57
C PRO A 670 24.91 -39.02 -17.00
N ASP A 671 25.24 -40.30 -17.21
CA ASP A 671 25.21 -40.97 -18.53
C ASP A 671 23.82 -40.99 -19.16
N ARG A 672 22.77 -41.06 -18.31
CA ARG A 672 21.38 -41.05 -18.77
C ARG A 672 20.88 -39.64 -19.08
N TRP A 673 21.36 -38.62 -18.37
CA TRP A 673 21.13 -37.22 -18.77
C TRP A 673 21.86 -36.90 -20.08
N ALA A 674 23.13 -37.27 -20.21
CA ALA A 674 23.93 -37.03 -21.40
C ALA A 674 23.37 -37.74 -22.64
N SER A 675 22.93 -39.00 -22.52
CA SER A 675 22.34 -39.71 -23.67
C SER A 675 21.02 -39.10 -24.13
N LEU A 676 20.15 -38.66 -23.20
CA LEU A 676 18.90 -37.96 -23.54
C LEU A 676 19.16 -36.61 -24.24
N VAL A 677 20.07 -35.79 -23.69
CA VAL A 677 20.40 -34.47 -24.25
C VAL A 677 21.11 -34.60 -25.60
N THR A 678 22.03 -35.56 -25.75
CA THR A 678 22.72 -35.82 -27.03
C THR A 678 21.74 -36.34 -28.10
N ALA A 679 20.79 -37.22 -27.73
CA ALA A 679 19.76 -37.70 -28.64
C ALA A 679 18.77 -36.60 -29.06
N ALA A 680 18.42 -35.68 -28.17
CA ALA A 680 17.63 -34.51 -28.51
C ALA A 680 18.41 -33.56 -29.44
N CYS A 681 19.69 -33.33 -29.17
CA CYS A 681 20.55 -32.46 -29.98
C CYS A 681 20.77 -32.99 -31.41
N THR A 682 20.97 -34.30 -31.59
CA THR A 682 21.14 -34.90 -32.94
C THR A 682 19.83 -34.99 -33.72
N LYS A 683 18.69 -35.18 -33.03
CA LYS A 683 17.35 -35.18 -33.65
C LYS A 683 16.87 -33.78 -34.07
N ALA A 684 17.44 -32.72 -33.49
CA ALA A 684 16.93 -31.36 -33.64
C ALA A 684 17.14 -30.74 -35.05
N PRO A 685 16.17 -29.94 -35.55
CA PRO A 685 16.25 -29.32 -36.87
C PRO A 685 17.31 -28.21 -36.96
N TYR A 686 17.73 -27.60 -35.85
CA TYR A 686 18.81 -26.61 -35.84
C TYR A 686 20.18 -27.24 -36.16
N THR A 687 20.43 -28.46 -35.65
CA THR A 687 21.65 -29.23 -35.92
C THR A 687 21.71 -29.67 -37.38
N GLN A 688 20.59 -30.18 -37.92
CA GLN A 688 20.46 -30.61 -39.32
C GLN A 688 20.62 -29.46 -40.32
N ARG A 689 20.27 -28.23 -39.92
CA ARG A 689 20.37 -27.01 -40.75
C ARG A 689 21.62 -26.17 -40.48
N GLN A 690 22.52 -26.63 -39.60
CA GLN A 690 23.69 -25.87 -39.13
C GLN A 690 23.36 -24.42 -38.73
N ALA A 691 22.31 -24.24 -37.92
CA ALA A 691 21.89 -22.93 -37.45
C ALA A 691 23.00 -22.22 -36.65
N THR A 692 23.05 -20.88 -36.74
CA THR A 692 24.01 -20.09 -35.94
C THR A 692 23.69 -20.18 -34.44
N PRO A 693 24.67 -20.00 -33.54
CA PRO A 693 24.42 -20.00 -32.10
C PRO A 693 23.40 -18.93 -31.68
N LEU A 694 23.41 -17.75 -32.32
CA LEU A 694 22.41 -16.70 -32.09
C LEU A 694 20.99 -17.16 -32.43
N ALA A 695 20.78 -17.79 -33.59
CA ALA A 695 19.48 -18.33 -33.99
C ALA A 695 18.96 -19.45 -33.07
N VAL A 696 19.82 -20.07 -32.25
CA VAL A 696 19.41 -21.04 -31.22
C VAL A 696 19.17 -20.36 -29.86
N ARG A 697 19.86 -19.25 -29.55
CA ARG A 697 19.53 -18.38 -28.40
C ARG A 697 18.16 -17.71 -28.59
N GLU A 698 17.85 -17.21 -29.79
CA GLU A 698 16.52 -16.73 -30.20
C GLU A 698 15.42 -17.75 -29.84
N GLN A 699 15.59 -19.01 -30.25
CA GLN A 699 14.64 -20.09 -29.96
C GLN A 699 14.44 -20.37 -28.47
N VAL A 700 15.46 -20.15 -27.63
CA VAL A 700 15.35 -20.28 -26.16
C VAL A 700 14.58 -19.09 -25.57
N VAL A 701 14.81 -17.87 -26.07
CA VAL A 701 14.07 -16.67 -25.64
C VAL A 701 12.59 -16.75 -26.03
N ASP A 702 12.29 -17.14 -27.27
CA ASP A 702 10.91 -17.34 -27.75
C ASP A 702 10.19 -18.45 -26.97
N ALA A 703 10.86 -19.58 -26.69
CA ALA A 703 10.31 -20.65 -25.86
C ALA A 703 10.00 -20.15 -24.44
N ALA A 704 10.94 -19.46 -23.79
CA ALA A 704 10.75 -18.92 -22.44
C ALA A 704 9.59 -17.90 -22.37
N ARG A 705 9.45 -17.04 -23.38
CA ARG A 705 8.34 -16.08 -23.52
C ARG A 705 6.99 -16.79 -23.59
N LEU A 706 6.89 -17.87 -24.37
CA LEU A 706 5.66 -18.65 -24.52
C LEU A 706 5.32 -19.47 -23.27
N GLN A 707 6.32 -20.07 -22.63
CA GLN A 707 6.15 -21.04 -21.54
C GLN A 707 5.87 -20.40 -20.18
N TRP A 708 6.43 -19.22 -19.89
CA TRP A 708 6.40 -18.62 -18.54
C TRP A 708 5.81 -17.19 -18.46
N PRO A 709 4.64 -16.89 -19.07
CA PRO A 709 4.08 -15.52 -19.13
C PRO A 709 3.83 -14.89 -17.74
N LEU A 710 3.42 -15.68 -16.74
CA LEU A 710 3.18 -15.19 -15.37
C LEU A 710 4.46 -14.86 -14.59
N LEU A 711 5.60 -15.45 -14.97
CA LEU A 711 6.91 -15.16 -14.36
C LEU A 711 7.58 -13.95 -15.04
N PHE A 712 7.31 -13.75 -16.33
CA PHE A 712 7.63 -12.54 -17.10
C PHE A 712 6.46 -11.54 -17.10
N SER A 713 5.95 -11.26 -15.89
CA SER A 713 4.92 -10.25 -15.63
C SER A 713 5.45 -9.18 -14.66
N ARG A 714 5.12 -7.90 -14.90
CA ARG A 714 5.24 -6.88 -13.85
C ARG A 714 4.02 -7.00 -12.92
N LEU A 715 4.27 -6.98 -11.62
CA LEU A 715 3.30 -7.35 -10.58
C LEU A 715 2.96 -6.13 -9.72
N PHE A 716 1.67 -5.97 -9.42
CA PHE A 716 1.15 -4.86 -8.61
C PHE A 716 0.12 -5.38 -7.59
N GLU A 717 0.12 -4.83 -6.37
CA GLU A 717 -0.96 -5.09 -5.41
C GLU A 717 -2.15 -4.16 -5.66
N VAL A 718 -3.35 -4.73 -5.66
CA VAL A 718 -4.57 -4.08 -6.11
C VAL A 718 -5.75 -4.50 -5.23
N ILE A 719 -6.54 -3.55 -4.73
CA ILE A 719 -7.71 -3.80 -3.88
C ILE A 719 -8.99 -3.45 -4.65
N THR A 720 -9.93 -4.37 -4.80
CA THR A 720 -11.23 -4.11 -5.45
C THR A 720 -12.11 -3.22 -4.57
N LEU A 721 -12.62 -2.12 -5.10
CA LEU A 721 -13.71 -1.33 -4.49
C LEU A 721 -15.06 -1.77 -5.03
N SER A 722 -15.20 -1.84 -6.36
CA SER A 722 -16.44 -2.20 -7.03
C SER A 722 -16.17 -2.96 -8.33
N GLY A 723 -17.13 -3.82 -8.72
CA GLY A 723 -17.04 -4.66 -9.90
C GLY A 723 -17.80 -5.99 -9.75
N PRO A 724 -17.88 -6.79 -10.81
CA PRO A 724 -18.43 -8.14 -10.78
C PRO A 724 -17.52 -9.13 -10.01
N ARG A 725 -17.97 -10.39 -9.90
CA ARG A 725 -17.61 -11.34 -8.82
C ARG A 725 -16.16 -11.87 -8.81
N LEU A 726 -15.19 -11.00 -8.56
CA LEU A 726 -13.89 -11.41 -8.04
C LEU A 726 -14.07 -11.97 -6.61
N PRO A 727 -13.54 -13.17 -6.28
CA PRO A 727 -13.85 -13.86 -5.02
C PRO A 727 -13.13 -13.29 -3.78
N LYS A 728 -12.25 -12.30 -3.95
CA LYS A 728 -11.41 -11.70 -2.90
C LYS A 728 -11.18 -10.22 -3.16
N THR A 729 -11.01 -9.46 -2.07
CA THR A 729 -10.84 -8.00 -2.12
C THR A 729 -9.42 -7.53 -2.39
N GLN A 730 -8.39 -8.19 -1.83
CA GLN A 730 -6.98 -7.92 -2.15
C GLN A 730 -6.48 -8.95 -3.15
N LEU A 731 -5.94 -8.46 -4.27
CA LEU A 731 -5.48 -9.22 -5.42
C LEU A 731 -4.09 -8.77 -5.86
N ILE A 732 -3.42 -9.62 -6.64
CA ILE A 732 -2.18 -9.28 -7.35
C ILE A 732 -2.51 -9.17 -8.84
N LEU A 733 -2.27 -8.01 -9.44
CA LEU A 733 -2.38 -7.79 -10.88
C LEU A 733 -1.03 -8.06 -11.54
N ALA A 734 -0.99 -9.04 -12.44
CA ALA A 734 0.15 -9.36 -13.28
C ALA A 734 -0.10 -8.82 -14.71
N VAL A 735 0.79 -7.97 -15.22
CA VAL A 735 0.73 -7.42 -16.59
C VAL A 735 1.87 -7.99 -17.41
N ASN A 736 1.56 -8.60 -18.55
CA ASN A 736 2.52 -9.28 -19.43
C ASN A 736 2.13 -9.19 -20.92
N TRP A 737 2.89 -9.89 -21.78
CA TRP A 737 2.71 -9.85 -23.23
C TRP A 737 1.36 -10.41 -23.74
N LYS A 738 0.64 -11.22 -22.94
CA LYS A 738 -0.72 -11.71 -23.29
C LYS A 738 -1.81 -10.71 -22.91
N GLY A 739 -1.66 -10.04 -21.76
CA GLY A 739 -2.69 -9.19 -21.19
C GLY A 739 -2.53 -8.92 -19.70
N LEU A 740 -3.66 -8.81 -19.01
CA LEU A 740 -3.78 -8.58 -17.57
C LEU A 740 -4.34 -9.83 -16.89
N CYS A 741 -3.58 -10.41 -15.96
CA CYS A 741 -3.99 -11.56 -15.16
C CYS A 741 -4.17 -11.14 -13.69
N PHE A 742 -5.36 -11.37 -13.13
CA PHE A 742 -5.63 -11.16 -11.70
C PHE A 742 -5.41 -12.45 -10.93
N LEU A 743 -4.56 -12.41 -9.92
CA LEU A 743 -4.13 -13.54 -9.10
C LEU A 743 -4.58 -13.38 -7.63
N ASP A 744 -4.85 -14.50 -6.98
CA ASP A 744 -4.96 -14.61 -5.52
C ASP A 744 -3.57 -14.47 -4.85
N GLN A 745 -3.55 -14.14 -3.55
CA GLN A 745 -2.39 -14.27 -2.64
C GLN A 745 -1.77 -15.68 -2.61
N ARG A 746 -2.43 -16.68 -3.20
CA ARG A 746 -1.94 -18.06 -3.40
C ARG A 746 -1.51 -18.35 -4.85
N GLU A 747 -1.20 -17.31 -5.63
CA GLU A 747 -0.76 -17.38 -7.03
C GLU A 747 -1.79 -18.00 -8.01
N LYS A 748 -2.99 -18.37 -7.55
CA LYS A 748 -4.07 -18.88 -8.40
C LYS A 748 -4.69 -17.75 -9.24
N MET A 749 -4.74 -17.93 -10.56
CA MET A 749 -5.44 -17.04 -11.48
C MET A 749 -6.96 -17.05 -11.26
N LEU A 750 -7.56 -15.86 -11.28
CA LEU A 750 -8.99 -15.62 -11.04
C LEU A 750 -9.69 -15.02 -12.26
N LEU A 751 -8.98 -14.19 -13.03
CA LEU A 751 -9.44 -13.54 -14.26
C LEU A 751 -8.22 -13.29 -15.17
N GLU A 752 -8.37 -13.51 -16.47
CA GLU A 752 -7.42 -13.15 -17.52
C GLU A 752 -8.16 -12.26 -18.53
N LEU A 753 -7.56 -11.14 -18.91
CA LEU A 753 -8.09 -10.18 -19.89
C LEU A 753 -7.04 -9.92 -20.95
N SER A 754 -7.37 -10.17 -22.22
CA SER A 754 -6.51 -9.85 -23.36
C SER A 754 -6.55 -8.36 -23.69
N PHE A 755 -5.51 -7.83 -24.33
CA PHE A 755 -5.45 -6.41 -24.71
C PHE A 755 -6.65 -5.92 -25.57
N PRO A 756 -7.19 -6.70 -26.54
CA PRO A 756 -8.42 -6.34 -27.26
C PRO A 756 -9.70 -6.24 -26.41
N GLU A 757 -9.72 -6.80 -25.20
CA GLU A 757 -10.87 -6.71 -24.28
C GLU A 757 -10.81 -5.47 -23.38
N VAL A 758 -9.69 -4.75 -23.34
CA VAL A 758 -9.52 -3.51 -22.58
C VAL A 758 -10.01 -2.32 -23.39
N MET A 759 -11.18 -1.80 -23.03
CA MET A 759 -11.80 -0.64 -23.69
C MET A 759 -11.26 0.70 -23.18
N GLY A 760 -10.82 0.76 -21.92
CA GLY A 760 -10.25 1.96 -21.32
C GLY A 760 -9.69 1.72 -19.91
N LEU A 761 -8.75 2.58 -19.51
CA LEU A 761 -8.13 2.55 -18.19
C LEU A 761 -7.88 3.99 -17.73
N ALA A 762 -8.45 4.38 -16.59
CA ALA A 762 -8.38 5.75 -16.07
C ALA A 762 -7.92 5.75 -14.61
N THR A 763 -7.20 6.80 -14.20
CA THR A 763 -6.79 7.01 -12.80
C THR A 763 -7.38 8.29 -12.24
N ASN A 764 -7.95 8.23 -11.03
CA ASN A 764 -8.41 9.42 -10.31
C ASN A 764 -7.46 9.72 -9.14
N ARG A 765 -6.99 10.97 -9.06
CA ARG A 765 -6.02 11.47 -8.07
C ARG A 765 -6.63 12.35 -6.97
N GLU A 766 -7.91 12.71 -7.05
CA GLU A 766 -8.51 13.77 -6.22
C GLU A 766 -9.19 13.28 -4.92
N ALA A 767 -9.30 11.96 -4.71
CA ALA A 767 -9.92 11.39 -3.52
C ALA A 767 -8.94 11.30 -2.33
N GLN A 768 -9.37 11.76 -1.15
CA GLN A 768 -8.63 11.67 0.12
C GLN A 768 -8.61 10.23 0.69
N GLY A 769 -8.20 9.23 -0.11
CA GLY A 769 -8.28 7.81 0.24
C GLY A 769 -7.52 6.87 -0.70
N GLY A 770 -6.38 7.32 -1.22
CA GLY A 770 -5.53 6.55 -2.14
C GLY A 770 -5.89 6.72 -3.62
N GLN A 771 -4.94 6.41 -4.50
CA GLN A 771 -5.13 6.53 -5.95
C GLN A 771 -6.07 5.43 -6.45
N ARG A 772 -7.09 5.81 -7.23
CA ARG A 772 -8.06 4.88 -7.82
C ARG A 772 -7.71 4.53 -9.27
N LEU A 773 -8.06 3.30 -9.67
CA LEU A 773 -7.92 2.75 -11.02
C LEU A 773 -9.30 2.29 -11.50
N LEU A 774 -9.78 2.83 -12.60
CA LEU A 774 -11.02 2.45 -13.27
C LEU A 774 -10.67 1.70 -14.56
N LEU A 775 -10.95 0.39 -14.59
CA LEU A 775 -10.74 -0.49 -15.73
C LEU A 775 -12.08 -0.78 -16.40
N SER A 776 -12.24 -0.35 -17.65
CA SER A 776 -13.40 -0.66 -18.49
C SER A 776 -13.03 -1.76 -19.48
N THR A 777 -13.66 -2.92 -19.37
CA THR A 777 -13.52 -4.03 -20.33
C THR A 777 -14.64 -3.99 -21.37
N MET A 778 -14.63 -4.91 -22.34
CA MET A 778 -15.75 -5.07 -23.29
C MET A 778 -17.10 -5.42 -22.65
N HIS A 779 -17.09 -5.97 -21.43
CA HIS A 779 -18.28 -6.50 -20.76
C HIS A 779 -18.58 -5.76 -19.44
N GLU A 780 -17.54 -5.40 -18.70
CA GLU A 780 -17.60 -5.15 -17.26
C GLU A 780 -16.70 -3.98 -16.86
N GLU A 781 -17.09 -3.25 -15.82
CA GLU A 781 -16.33 -2.14 -15.26
C GLU A 781 -15.86 -2.51 -13.86
N TYR A 782 -14.58 -2.24 -13.56
CA TYR A 782 -13.95 -2.54 -12.29
C TYR A 782 -13.30 -1.27 -11.72
N GLU A 783 -13.53 -1.00 -10.44
CA GLU A 783 -12.86 0.05 -9.68
C GLU A 783 -11.94 -0.58 -8.64
N PHE A 784 -10.68 -0.17 -8.65
CA PHE A 784 -9.68 -0.62 -7.69
C PHE A 784 -8.97 0.55 -7.00
N VAL A 785 -8.35 0.28 -5.86
CA VAL A 785 -7.32 1.12 -5.23
C VAL A 785 -5.97 0.42 -5.36
N SER A 786 -4.94 1.17 -5.74
CA SER A 786 -3.55 0.72 -5.73
C SER A 786 -2.62 1.93 -5.58
N PRO A 787 -1.56 1.87 -4.75
CA PRO A 787 -0.57 2.95 -4.68
C PRO A 787 0.14 3.18 -6.02
N SER A 788 0.14 2.16 -6.91
CA SER A 788 0.79 2.18 -8.21
C SER A 788 -0.19 2.37 -9.38
N SER A 789 -1.42 2.89 -9.16
CA SER A 789 -2.43 2.97 -10.23
C SER A 789 -1.96 3.74 -11.47
N VAL A 790 -1.20 4.83 -11.28
CA VAL A 790 -0.57 5.58 -12.38
C VAL A 790 0.45 4.74 -13.13
N ALA A 791 1.29 3.94 -12.45
CA ALA A 791 2.28 3.09 -13.11
C ALA A 791 1.63 1.90 -13.86
N ILE A 792 0.51 1.38 -13.35
CA ILE A 792 -0.32 0.38 -14.07
C ILE A 792 -0.90 1.02 -15.33
N ALA A 793 -1.44 2.24 -15.23
CA ALA A 793 -2.02 2.95 -16.37
C ALA A 793 -0.99 3.33 -17.43
N GLU A 794 0.18 3.86 -17.05
CA GLU A 794 1.30 4.16 -17.96
C GLU A 794 1.78 2.90 -18.69
N LEU A 795 1.92 1.76 -18.00
CA LEU A 795 2.33 0.50 -18.63
C LEU A 795 1.27 -0.06 -19.59
N VAL A 796 0.00 -0.11 -19.19
CA VAL A 796 -1.07 -0.67 -20.02
C VAL A 796 -1.37 0.23 -21.23
N ALA A 797 -1.25 1.56 -21.09
CA ALA A 797 -1.30 2.49 -22.21
C ALA A 797 -0.17 2.23 -23.22
N LEU A 798 1.09 2.15 -22.76
CA LEU A 798 2.26 1.85 -23.60
C LEU A 798 2.08 0.54 -24.39
N LEU A 799 1.54 -0.51 -23.75
CA LEU A 799 1.30 -1.79 -24.41
C LEU A 799 0.11 -1.73 -25.39
N LEU A 800 -0.96 -0.98 -25.10
CA LEU A 800 -2.10 -0.81 -26.01
C LEU A 800 -1.77 0.08 -27.20
N GLU A 801 -0.97 1.12 -27.03
CA GLU A 801 -0.55 2.04 -28.10
C GLU A 801 0.44 1.34 -29.03
N GLY A 802 1.49 0.71 -28.49
CA GLY A 802 2.44 -0.05 -29.29
C GLY A 802 1.81 -1.24 -30.03
N LEU A 803 0.73 -1.83 -29.50
CA LEU A 803 -0.08 -2.81 -30.21
C LEU A 803 -0.91 -2.21 -31.36
N LYS A 804 -1.46 -1.00 -31.19
CA LYS A 804 -2.20 -0.30 -32.27
C LYS A 804 -1.29 0.10 -33.42
N GLU A 805 -0.12 0.68 -33.14
CA GLU A 805 0.89 1.06 -34.15
C GLU A 805 1.31 -0.12 -35.06
N ARG A 806 1.43 -1.30 -34.45
CA ARG A 806 1.92 -2.53 -35.08
C ARG A 806 0.80 -3.42 -35.61
N SER A 807 -0.46 -3.08 -35.35
CA SER A 807 -1.61 -3.85 -35.82
C SER A 807 -1.75 -3.77 -37.34
N VAL A 808 -2.06 -4.93 -37.93
CA VAL A 808 -2.55 -5.04 -39.31
C VAL A 808 -4.04 -5.41 -39.36
N PHE A 809 -4.73 -5.39 -38.22
CA PHE A 809 -6.11 -5.87 -38.08
C PHE A 809 -7.03 -4.73 -37.63
N ALA A 810 -7.95 -4.33 -38.51
CA ALA A 810 -8.95 -3.31 -38.22
C ALA A 810 -10.37 -3.82 -38.46
N MET A 811 -11.33 -3.34 -37.69
CA MET A 811 -12.76 -3.62 -37.88
C MET A 811 -13.44 -2.44 -38.58
N ALA A 812 -14.29 -2.71 -39.56
CA ALA A 812 -15.12 -1.70 -40.21
C ALA A 812 -16.23 -1.19 -39.26
N LEU A 813 -16.27 0.13 -39.01
CA LEU A 813 -17.27 0.78 -38.14
C LEU A 813 -18.61 1.06 -38.83
N GLN A 814 -18.63 1.05 -40.17
CA GLN A 814 -19.75 1.46 -41.02
C GLN A 814 -19.88 0.53 -42.24
N ASP A 815 -21.05 0.50 -42.87
CA ASP A 815 -21.26 -0.21 -44.14
C ASP A 815 -20.82 0.65 -45.33
N ARG A 816 -20.04 0.08 -46.25
CA ARG A 816 -19.72 0.66 -47.56
C ARG A 816 -20.13 -0.30 -48.68
N LYS A 817 -21.16 0.08 -49.43
CA LYS A 817 -21.61 -0.62 -50.64
C LYS A 817 -20.52 -0.56 -51.72
N ALA A 818 -20.51 -1.53 -52.62
CA ALA A 818 -19.66 -1.47 -53.81
C ALA A 818 -20.09 -0.29 -54.71
N THR A 819 -19.09 0.40 -55.23
CA THR A 819 -19.18 1.42 -56.29
C THR A 819 -18.61 0.87 -57.58
N ASP A 820 -18.92 1.49 -58.73
CA ASP A 820 -18.35 1.09 -60.02
C ASP A 820 -16.83 1.32 -60.10
N ASP A 821 -16.30 2.23 -59.28
CA ASP A 821 -14.87 2.36 -59.01
C ASP A 821 -14.33 1.14 -58.23
N ALA A 822 -13.66 0.26 -58.96
CA ALA A 822 -13.04 -0.96 -58.45
C ALA A 822 -11.82 -0.71 -57.53
N THR A 823 -11.34 0.53 -57.42
CA THR A 823 -10.22 0.90 -56.53
C THR A 823 -10.64 0.96 -55.06
N LEU A 824 -11.95 1.06 -54.79
CA LEU A 824 -12.52 1.24 -53.46
C LEU A 824 -13.02 -0.09 -52.87
N LEU A 825 -12.66 -0.37 -51.61
CA LEU A 825 -13.07 -1.61 -50.96
C LEU A 825 -14.52 -1.54 -50.46
N ALA A 826 -15.31 -2.56 -50.81
CA ALA A 826 -16.65 -2.78 -50.24
C ALA A 826 -16.56 -3.62 -48.95
N PHE A 827 -17.27 -3.20 -47.91
CA PHE A 827 -17.26 -3.85 -46.59
C PHE A 827 -18.56 -3.58 -45.83
N LYS A 828 -18.88 -4.46 -44.89
CA LYS A 828 -19.98 -4.30 -43.94
C LYS A 828 -19.46 -3.90 -42.57
N LYS A 829 -20.29 -3.25 -41.76
CA LYS A 829 -20.00 -2.99 -40.35
C LYS A 829 -19.71 -4.31 -39.62
N GLY A 830 -18.57 -4.40 -38.94
CA GLY A 830 -18.09 -5.62 -38.29
C GLY A 830 -17.25 -6.55 -39.18
N ASP A 831 -17.06 -6.25 -40.48
CA ASP A 831 -16.06 -6.97 -41.29
C ASP A 831 -14.65 -6.73 -40.74
N LEU A 832 -13.84 -7.80 -40.66
CA LEU A 832 -12.40 -7.72 -40.44
C LEU A 832 -11.70 -7.29 -41.73
N LEU A 833 -10.90 -6.24 -41.62
CA LEU A 833 -10.06 -5.69 -42.68
C LEU A 833 -8.59 -5.87 -42.29
N VAL A 834 -7.82 -6.54 -43.16
CA VAL A 834 -6.38 -6.76 -43.00
C VAL A 834 -5.64 -5.67 -43.78
N LEU A 835 -4.83 -4.86 -43.11
CA LEU A 835 -4.13 -3.71 -43.70
C LEU A 835 -2.77 -4.13 -44.27
N THR A 836 -2.43 -3.64 -45.47
CA THR A 836 -1.19 -4.06 -46.16
C THR A 836 0.03 -3.20 -45.85
N LYS A 837 -0.15 -1.99 -45.30
CA LYS A 837 0.93 -1.17 -44.71
C LYS A 837 0.89 -1.28 -43.17
N LYS A 838 2.05 -1.36 -42.51
CA LYS A 838 2.16 -1.17 -41.04
C LYS A 838 1.71 0.25 -40.65
N GLN A 839 1.03 0.41 -39.52
CA GLN A 839 0.25 1.61 -39.23
C GLN A 839 1.02 2.84 -38.72
N GLY A 840 2.31 2.72 -38.38
CA GLY A 840 3.12 3.80 -37.80
C GLY A 840 3.28 5.09 -38.62
N LEU A 841 2.87 5.13 -39.89
CA LEU A 841 2.80 6.37 -40.70
C LEU A 841 1.35 6.86 -40.96
N LEU A 842 0.32 6.07 -40.64
CA LEU A 842 -1.05 6.32 -41.11
C LEU A 842 -1.85 7.35 -40.29
N ALA A 843 -1.19 8.11 -39.40
CA ALA A 843 -1.77 9.31 -38.80
C ALA A 843 -1.87 10.49 -39.78
N SER A 844 -1.15 10.44 -40.93
CA SER A 844 -1.16 11.50 -41.95
C SER A 844 -1.87 11.14 -43.26
N GLU A 845 -2.12 9.86 -43.55
CA GLU A 845 -2.82 9.42 -44.78
C GLU A 845 -4.30 9.12 -44.48
N ASN A 846 -5.23 9.85 -45.12
CA ASN A 846 -6.68 9.66 -44.97
C ASN A 846 -7.21 8.32 -45.53
N TRP A 847 -6.38 7.56 -46.26
CA TRP A 847 -6.74 6.33 -46.94
C TRP A 847 -5.62 5.29 -46.78
N THR A 848 -6.00 4.01 -46.65
CA THR A 848 -5.09 2.87 -46.55
C THR A 848 -5.56 1.72 -47.43
N LEU A 849 -4.62 0.91 -47.92
CA LEU A 849 -4.92 -0.29 -48.72
C LEU A 849 -5.18 -1.47 -47.77
N GLY A 850 -6.34 -2.11 -47.91
CA GLY A 850 -6.74 -3.24 -47.08
C GLY A 850 -7.39 -4.37 -47.89
N GLN A 851 -7.44 -5.55 -47.29
CA GLN A 851 -8.16 -6.72 -47.76
C GLN A 851 -9.32 -7.03 -46.81
N ASN A 852 -10.52 -7.27 -47.35
CA ASN A 852 -11.67 -7.69 -46.56
C ASN A 852 -11.66 -9.21 -46.38
N ASP A 853 -11.42 -9.67 -45.15
CA ASP A 853 -11.22 -11.09 -44.79
C ASP A 853 -12.44 -11.97 -45.17
N ARG A 854 -13.65 -11.40 -45.14
CA ARG A 854 -14.90 -12.10 -45.49
C ARG A 854 -15.14 -12.21 -47.01
N THR A 855 -14.48 -11.38 -47.83
CA THR A 855 -14.72 -11.35 -49.30
C THR A 855 -13.48 -11.58 -50.15
N GLY A 856 -12.29 -11.64 -49.55
CA GLY A 856 -11.00 -11.80 -50.22
C GLY A 856 -10.55 -10.57 -51.04
N LYS A 857 -11.44 -9.59 -51.29
CA LYS A 857 -11.15 -8.42 -52.12
C LYS A 857 -10.20 -7.46 -51.42
N THR A 858 -9.29 -6.88 -52.21
CA THR A 858 -8.42 -5.76 -51.83
C THR A 858 -8.96 -4.44 -52.38
N GLY A 859 -8.63 -3.32 -51.73
CA GLY A 859 -9.01 -1.98 -52.18
C GLY A 859 -8.72 -0.89 -51.13
N LEU A 860 -8.91 0.37 -51.50
CA LEU A 860 -8.70 1.51 -50.62
C LEU A 860 -9.86 1.68 -49.62
N VAL A 861 -9.47 1.96 -48.37
CA VAL A 861 -10.35 2.15 -47.20
C VAL A 861 -10.01 3.48 -46.53
N PRO A 862 -10.99 4.35 -46.22
CA PRO A 862 -10.71 5.58 -45.50
C PRO A 862 -10.44 5.29 -44.02
N THR A 863 -9.39 5.88 -43.45
CA THR A 863 -8.94 5.58 -42.08
C THR A 863 -9.99 5.93 -41.02
N ALA A 864 -10.82 6.95 -41.26
CA ALA A 864 -11.94 7.34 -40.40
C ALA A 864 -13.06 6.29 -40.24
N CYS A 865 -13.12 5.25 -41.10
CA CYS A 865 -14.10 4.16 -40.99
C CYS A 865 -13.55 2.92 -40.24
N LEU A 866 -12.31 2.97 -39.74
CA LEU A 866 -11.60 1.85 -39.11
C LEU A 866 -11.54 1.97 -37.58
N TYR A 867 -11.76 0.85 -36.90
CA TYR A 867 -11.31 0.65 -35.51
C TYR A 867 -10.11 -0.29 -35.50
N THR A 868 -8.96 0.17 -35.02
CA THR A 868 -7.73 -0.62 -34.94
C THR A 868 -7.78 -1.57 -33.75
N ILE A 869 -7.71 -2.88 -34.01
CA ILE A 869 -7.74 -3.89 -32.95
C ILE A 869 -6.31 -4.02 -32.41
N PRO A 870 -6.07 -3.86 -31.09
CA PRO A 870 -4.73 -3.95 -30.52
C PRO A 870 -4.27 -5.42 -30.42
N THR A 871 -3.85 -5.99 -31.56
CA THR A 871 -3.39 -7.38 -31.68
C THR A 871 -2.37 -7.53 -32.81
N VAL A 872 -1.36 -8.38 -32.60
CA VAL A 872 -0.39 -8.81 -33.63
C VAL A 872 -0.79 -10.14 -34.29
N THR A 873 -1.74 -10.88 -33.71
CA THR A 873 -2.30 -12.12 -34.28
C THR A 873 -3.73 -11.89 -34.78
N LYS A 874 -4.16 -12.70 -35.77
CA LYS A 874 -5.51 -12.58 -36.33
C LYS A 874 -6.57 -12.80 -35.22
N PRO A 875 -7.49 -11.84 -35.00
CA PRO A 875 -8.48 -11.93 -33.92
C PRO A 875 -9.48 -13.08 -34.16
N SER A 876 -9.98 -13.67 -33.08
CA SER A 876 -10.97 -14.76 -33.16
C SER A 876 -12.35 -14.25 -33.60
N ALA A 877 -13.15 -15.13 -34.21
CA ALA A 877 -14.52 -14.81 -34.60
C ALA A 877 -15.40 -14.40 -33.41
N GLN A 878 -15.14 -14.96 -32.22
CA GLN A 878 -15.80 -14.57 -30.97
C GLN A 878 -15.45 -13.12 -30.57
N LEU A 879 -14.16 -12.76 -30.57
CA LEU A 879 -13.70 -11.39 -30.27
C LEU A 879 -14.30 -10.37 -31.26
N LEU A 880 -14.30 -10.69 -32.56
CA LEU A 880 -14.92 -9.84 -33.59
C LEU A 880 -16.44 -9.67 -33.38
N SER A 881 -17.14 -10.75 -33.00
CA SER A 881 -18.59 -10.70 -32.72
C SER A 881 -18.90 -9.83 -31.50
N LEU A 882 -18.07 -9.91 -30.46
CA LEU A 882 -18.17 -9.04 -29.28
C LEU A 882 -17.91 -7.57 -29.64
N LEU A 883 -16.84 -7.28 -30.38
CA LEU A 883 -16.50 -5.93 -30.85
C LEU A 883 -17.61 -5.31 -31.72
N ALA A 884 -18.26 -6.09 -32.58
CA ALA A 884 -19.36 -5.64 -33.43
C ALA A 884 -20.67 -5.35 -32.67
N MET A 885 -20.90 -5.96 -31.49
CA MET A 885 -22.07 -5.72 -30.65
C MET A 885 -22.00 -4.39 -29.88
N SER A 886 -23.17 -3.80 -29.60
CA SER A 886 -23.28 -2.63 -28.71
C SER A 886 -22.98 -3.00 -27.25
N PRO A 887 -22.50 -2.07 -26.39
CA PRO A 887 -22.12 -2.37 -25.01
C PRO A 887 -23.22 -3.05 -24.17
N GLU A 888 -24.49 -2.65 -24.37
CA GLU A 888 -25.65 -3.27 -23.73
C GLU A 888 -25.84 -4.74 -24.17
N LYS A 889 -25.68 -5.01 -25.47
CA LYS A 889 -25.74 -6.38 -26.01
C LYS A 889 -24.55 -7.23 -25.57
N ARG A 890 -23.35 -6.64 -25.39
CA ARG A 890 -22.19 -7.34 -24.78
C ARG A 890 -22.46 -7.72 -23.32
N LYS A 891 -23.14 -6.86 -22.55
CA LYS A 891 -23.55 -7.12 -21.16
C LYS A 891 -24.61 -8.23 -21.06
N LEU A 892 -25.50 -8.35 -22.05
CA LEU A 892 -26.47 -9.46 -22.16
C LEU A 892 -25.79 -10.77 -22.61
N ALA A 893 -25.02 -10.73 -23.69
CA ALA A 893 -24.32 -11.91 -24.23
C ALA A 893 -23.30 -12.50 -23.24
N ALA A 894 -22.71 -11.69 -22.36
CA ALA A 894 -21.86 -12.17 -21.27
C ALA A 894 -22.61 -12.97 -20.19
N GLN A 895 -23.91 -12.68 -19.98
CA GLN A 895 -24.76 -13.42 -19.05
C GLN A 895 -25.27 -14.73 -19.67
N GLU A 896 -25.50 -14.75 -20.99
CA GLU A 896 -25.87 -15.94 -21.76
C GLU A 896 -24.67 -16.90 -21.94
N GLY A 897 -23.47 -16.36 -22.19
CA GLY A 897 -22.24 -17.14 -22.44
C GLY A 897 -21.71 -17.96 -21.26
N GLN A 898 -22.24 -17.82 -20.04
CA GLN A 898 -21.85 -18.61 -18.86
C GLN A 898 -22.59 -19.97 -18.75
N PHE A 899 -23.26 -20.41 -19.82
CA PHE A 899 -23.98 -21.68 -19.93
C PHE A 899 -23.39 -22.59 -21.02
N ALA A 900 -22.08 -22.87 -20.96
CA ALA A 900 -21.37 -23.67 -21.96
C ALA A 900 -20.36 -24.71 -21.39
N GLU A 901 -20.53 -25.15 -20.14
CA GLU A 901 -20.05 -26.47 -19.70
C GLU A 901 -21.27 -27.33 -19.32
N PRO A 902 -21.22 -28.66 -19.53
CA PRO A 902 -22.33 -29.56 -19.20
C PRO A 902 -22.44 -29.73 -17.68
N ARG A 903 -23.21 -28.85 -17.04
CA ARG A 903 -23.62 -29.03 -15.64
C ARG A 903 -24.39 -30.36 -15.53
N PRO A 904 -24.13 -31.21 -14.52
CA PRO A 904 -25.13 -32.19 -14.12
C PRO A 904 -26.39 -31.41 -13.76
N GLU A 905 -27.54 -31.87 -14.26
CA GLU A 905 -28.83 -31.15 -14.30
C GLU A 905 -29.03 -30.19 -13.11
N ASP A 906 -28.96 -28.88 -13.37
CA ASP A 906 -29.28 -27.86 -12.35
C ASP A 906 -30.73 -28.11 -11.89
N PRO A 907 -30.99 -28.54 -10.64
CA PRO A 907 -32.36 -28.78 -10.21
C PRO A 907 -33.13 -27.46 -10.25
N PRO A 908 -34.43 -27.49 -10.64
CA PRO A 908 -35.20 -26.28 -10.87
C PRO A 908 -35.21 -25.42 -9.61
N LYS A 909 -34.67 -24.19 -9.71
CA LYS A 909 -34.39 -23.23 -8.61
C LYS A 909 -35.32 -23.43 -7.41
N GLU A 910 -34.88 -24.26 -6.45
CA GLU A 910 -35.72 -24.58 -5.30
C GLU A 910 -36.01 -23.30 -4.51
N LYS A 911 -37.26 -23.13 -4.09
CA LYS A 911 -37.62 -22.07 -3.14
C LYS A 911 -36.76 -22.25 -1.90
N LEU A 912 -36.05 -21.20 -1.48
CA LEU A 912 -35.18 -21.22 -0.31
C LEU A 912 -35.94 -21.79 0.89
N HIS A 913 -35.50 -22.93 1.40
CA HIS A 913 -36.26 -23.67 2.42
C HIS A 913 -36.33 -22.85 3.71
N THR A 914 -37.51 -22.73 4.31
CA THR A 914 -37.76 -21.98 5.55
C THR A 914 -38.22 -22.93 6.66
N LEU A 915 -38.33 -22.43 7.90
CA LEU A 915 -39.02 -23.15 8.98
C LEU A 915 -40.54 -22.93 8.97
N GLU A 916 -41.14 -22.46 7.86
CA GLU A 916 -42.58 -22.20 7.75
C GLU A 916 -43.40 -23.48 7.95
N GLU A 917 -43.15 -24.51 7.14
CA GLU A 917 -43.79 -25.84 7.24
C GLU A 917 -43.66 -26.44 8.66
N PHE A 918 -42.45 -26.42 9.20
CA PHE A 918 -42.13 -26.94 10.54
C PHE A 918 -42.83 -26.16 11.67
N SER A 919 -43.09 -24.86 11.46
CA SER A 919 -43.69 -24.01 12.50
C SER A 919 -45.15 -24.39 12.80
N TYR A 920 -45.94 -24.82 11.81
CA TYR A 920 -47.35 -25.16 12.03
C TYR A 920 -47.52 -26.32 13.03
N GLU A 921 -46.64 -27.33 12.93
CA GLU A 921 -46.66 -28.51 13.79
C GLU A 921 -45.93 -28.29 15.12
N PHE A 922 -44.76 -27.65 15.12
CA PHE A 922 -43.85 -27.65 16.28
C PHE A 922 -43.75 -26.31 17.03
N PHE A 923 -44.08 -25.17 16.43
CA PHE A 923 -44.00 -23.87 17.10
C PHE A 923 -45.30 -23.56 17.86
N ARG A 924 -45.21 -22.78 18.95
CA ARG A 924 -46.38 -22.29 19.67
C ARG A 924 -47.27 -21.42 18.77
N ALA A 925 -48.55 -21.31 19.11
CA ALA A 925 -49.43 -20.34 18.47
C ALA A 925 -48.93 -18.90 18.72
N PRO A 926 -49.02 -17.99 17.73
CA PRO A 926 -48.71 -16.58 17.95
C PRO A 926 -49.69 -15.95 18.95
N GLU A 927 -49.23 -14.94 19.69
CA GLU A 927 -50.10 -14.11 20.55
C GLU A 927 -51.22 -13.48 19.69
N LYS A 928 -52.48 -13.59 20.13
CA LYS A 928 -53.63 -12.99 19.43
C LYS A 928 -53.66 -11.48 19.66
N ASP A 929 -52.89 -10.72 18.87
CA ASP A 929 -52.94 -9.27 18.86
C ASP A 929 -54.35 -8.77 18.48
N ILE A 930 -55.04 -8.13 19.41
CA ILE A 930 -56.41 -7.62 19.25
C ILE A 930 -56.39 -6.25 18.54
N VAL A 931 -56.03 -6.19 17.25
CA VAL A 931 -56.25 -5.01 16.38
C VAL A 931 -56.56 -5.38 14.92
N SER A 932 -57.84 -5.16 14.55
CA SER A 932 -58.35 -4.59 13.28
C SER A 932 -57.53 -4.67 11.97
N MET A 933 -58.13 -5.26 10.94
CA MET A 933 -57.66 -5.28 9.54
C MET A 933 -58.10 -4.04 8.75
N ALA A 934 -57.18 -3.10 8.46
CA ALA A 934 -57.43 -2.04 7.47
C ALA A 934 -56.15 -1.38 6.87
N VAL A 935 -56.18 -1.18 5.54
CA VAL A 935 -55.40 -0.21 4.72
C VAL A 935 -53.91 -0.52 4.36
N LEU A 936 -53.68 -0.53 3.04
CA LEU A 936 -52.44 -0.46 2.22
C LEU A 936 -51.52 -1.71 2.08
N PRO A 937 -51.24 -2.17 0.83
CA PRO A 937 -50.48 -3.40 0.55
C PRO A 937 -48.97 -3.16 0.34
N LEU A 938 -48.20 -2.97 1.41
CA LEU A 938 -46.72 -3.03 1.32
C LEU A 938 -46.05 -3.61 2.59
N ALA A 939 -46.70 -4.58 3.24
CA ALA A 939 -46.22 -5.18 4.49
C ALA A 939 -46.49 -6.69 4.58
N ARG A 940 -45.86 -7.49 3.71
CA ARG A 940 -45.91 -8.98 3.75
C ARG A 940 -44.95 -9.64 4.74
N ALA A 941 -44.32 -8.86 5.64
CA ALA A 941 -43.32 -9.31 6.60
C ALA A 941 -43.60 -8.79 8.01
N ARG A 942 -44.71 -9.22 8.61
CA ARG A 942 -45.01 -9.03 10.04
C ARG A 942 -45.61 -10.30 10.63
N GLY A 943 -45.06 -10.79 11.75
CA GLY A 943 -45.72 -11.76 12.62
C GLY A 943 -45.35 -13.25 12.47
N HIS A 944 -44.52 -13.65 11.50
CA HIS A 944 -44.08 -15.05 11.40
C HIS A 944 -43.00 -15.38 12.46
N LEU A 945 -43.32 -16.27 13.41
CA LEU A 945 -42.40 -16.72 14.46
C LEU A 945 -41.12 -17.38 13.91
N TRP A 946 -41.16 -17.88 12.67
CA TRP A 946 -40.04 -18.52 11.96
C TRP A 946 -39.14 -17.55 11.17
N ALA A 947 -39.44 -16.24 11.14
CA ALA A 947 -38.67 -15.23 10.42
C ALA A 947 -37.93 -14.26 11.36
N TYR A 948 -36.93 -13.54 10.82
CA TYR A 948 -36.10 -12.57 11.53
C TYR A 948 -36.93 -11.52 12.29
N SER A 949 -36.49 -11.19 13.52
CA SER A 949 -37.00 -10.04 14.29
C SER A 949 -35.89 -9.47 15.16
N SER A 950 -35.91 -8.15 15.39
CA SER A 950 -35.04 -7.46 16.35
C SER A 950 -35.64 -7.41 17.77
N GLU A 951 -36.88 -7.86 17.97
CA GLU A 951 -37.53 -7.87 19.28
C GLU A 951 -37.28 -9.20 20.03
N PRO A 952 -36.97 -9.16 21.34
CA PRO A 952 -36.68 -10.37 22.11
C PRO A 952 -37.93 -11.25 22.30
N LEU A 953 -37.74 -12.56 22.29
CA LEU A 953 -38.81 -13.53 22.57
C LEU A 953 -39.30 -13.40 24.02
N ARG A 954 -40.62 -13.33 24.20
CA ARG A 954 -41.31 -13.41 25.51
C ARG A 954 -41.59 -14.84 25.98
N GLN A 955 -41.51 -15.80 25.05
CA GLN A 955 -41.79 -17.23 25.29
C GLN A 955 -41.00 -18.08 24.27
N PRO A 956 -40.71 -19.37 24.56
CA PRO A 956 -39.97 -20.25 23.66
C PRO A 956 -40.71 -20.52 22.34
N LEU A 957 -39.99 -20.76 21.25
CA LEU A 957 -40.58 -21.08 19.95
C LEU A 957 -41.32 -22.42 19.99
N LEU A 958 -40.69 -23.47 20.50
CA LEU A 958 -41.20 -24.85 20.44
C LEU A 958 -42.25 -25.15 21.52
N LYS A 959 -43.36 -25.80 21.11
CA LYS A 959 -44.42 -26.28 22.01
C LYS A 959 -43.87 -27.11 23.19
N ARG A 960 -42.87 -27.97 22.92
CA ARG A 960 -42.21 -28.85 23.92
C ARG A 960 -41.39 -28.09 24.97
N VAL A 961 -40.85 -26.93 24.64
CA VAL A 961 -40.09 -26.09 25.59
C VAL A 961 -41.04 -25.15 26.34
N HIS A 962 -42.02 -24.56 25.65
CA HIS A 962 -43.07 -23.75 26.26
C HIS A 962 -43.91 -24.51 27.31
N ALA A 963 -44.06 -25.84 27.16
CA ALA A 963 -44.73 -26.69 28.15
C ALA A 963 -43.90 -26.95 29.44
N ASN A 964 -42.63 -26.55 29.49
CA ASN A 964 -41.78 -26.68 30.68
C ASN A 964 -41.40 -25.27 31.20
N VAL A 965 -41.96 -24.91 32.34
CA VAL A 965 -41.81 -23.58 32.96
C VAL A 965 -40.34 -23.26 33.25
N ASP A 966 -39.56 -24.23 33.74
CA ASP A 966 -38.15 -24.05 34.11
C ASP A 966 -37.26 -23.69 32.91
N LEU A 967 -37.64 -24.13 31.70
CA LEU A 967 -36.92 -23.85 30.46
C LEU A 967 -37.40 -22.59 29.74
N TRP A 968 -38.51 -21.98 30.18
CA TRP A 968 -39.16 -20.86 29.51
C TRP A 968 -38.26 -19.62 29.52
N ASP A 969 -37.84 -19.17 30.71
CA ASP A 969 -36.97 -18.01 30.87
C ASP A 969 -35.58 -18.26 30.28
N ILE A 970 -35.06 -19.49 30.41
CA ILE A 970 -33.77 -19.89 29.83
C ILE A 970 -33.78 -19.73 28.31
N ALA A 971 -34.80 -20.23 27.61
CA ALA A 971 -34.91 -20.11 26.16
C ALA A 971 -35.06 -18.64 25.70
N CYS A 972 -35.70 -17.78 26.50
CA CYS A 972 -35.81 -16.35 26.21
C CYS A 972 -34.49 -15.61 26.46
N GLN A 973 -33.74 -15.97 27.51
CA GLN A 973 -32.40 -15.43 27.79
C GLN A 973 -31.38 -15.84 26.70
N ILE A 974 -31.43 -17.10 26.23
CA ILE A 974 -30.61 -17.55 25.10
C ILE A 974 -30.91 -16.72 23.84
N PHE A 975 -32.18 -16.42 23.55
CA PHE A 975 -32.52 -15.56 22.41
C PHE A 975 -31.97 -14.14 22.55
N VAL A 976 -32.00 -13.57 23.76
CA VAL A 976 -31.36 -12.25 24.03
C VAL A 976 -29.84 -12.32 23.84
N ALA A 977 -29.18 -13.42 24.24
CA ALA A 977 -27.76 -13.61 23.98
C ALA A 977 -27.44 -13.77 22.48
N ILE A 978 -28.30 -14.46 21.71
CA ILE A 978 -28.20 -14.53 20.24
C ILE A 978 -28.32 -13.13 19.61
N LEU A 979 -29.34 -12.33 19.98
CA LEU A 979 -29.49 -10.97 19.45
C LEU A 979 -28.31 -10.05 19.82
N ARG A 980 -27.74 -10.20 21.02
CA ARG A 980 -26.51 -9.47 21.43
C ARG A 980 -25.31 -9.88 20.59
N TYR A 981 -25.11 -11.18 20.37
CA TYR A 981 -24.04 -11.71 19.53
C TYR A 981 -24.17 -11.20 18.10
N MET A 982 -25.37 -11.21 17.52
CA MET A 982 -25.64 -10.75 16.15
C MET A 982 -25.62 -9.22 15.98
N GLY A 983 -25.54 -8.45 17.08
CA GLY A 983 -25.53 -6.98 17.08
C GLY A 983 -26.90 -6.32 16.93
N ASP A 984 -27.99 -7.10 16.94
CA ASP A 984 -29.35 -6.60 16.74
C ASP A 984 -30.00 -6.06 18.04
N TYR A 985 -29.40 -6.30 19.21
CA TYR A 985 -29.88 -5.82 20.51
C TYR A 985 -28.90 -4.83 21.18
N PRO A 986 -29.34 -3.60 21.52
CA PRO A 986 -28.45 -2.59 22.11
C PRO A 986 -28.03 -2.96 23.55
N SER A 987 -26.73 -2.92 23.81
CA SER A 987 -26.15 -3.08 25.14
C SER A 987 -25.29 -1.86 25.50
N ARG A 988 -25.20 -1.52 26.79
CA ARG A 988 -24.41 -0.37 27.29
C ARG A 988 -22.92 -0.68 27.44
N GLN A 989 -22.53 -1.94 27.28
CA GLN A 989 -21.19 -2.47 27.50
C GLN A 989 -20.98 -3.61 26.51
N ALA A 990 -19.82 -3.64 25.85
CA ALA A 990 -19.45 -4.74 24.98
C ALA A 990 -19.23 -6.01 25.80
N TRP A 991 -20.01 -7.06 25.52
CA TRP A 991 -19.84 -8.38 26.13
C TRP A 991 -18.80 -9.18 25.34
N PRO A 992 -17.86 -9.89 26.00
CA PRO A 992 -16.94 -10.78 25.30
C PRO A 992 -17.68 -11.86 24.51
N THR A 993 -17.27 -12.12 23.27
CA THR A 993 -17.91 -13.12 22.39
C THR A 993 -18.01 -14.49 23.07
N LEU A 994 -16.98 -14.89 23.83
CA LEU A 994 -16.94 -16.15 24.58
C LEU A 994 -18.08 -16.25 25.61
N GLU A 995 -18.34 -15.20 26.38
CA GLU A 995 -19.39 -15.19 27.41
C GLU A 995 -20.78 -15.29 26.80
N LEU A 996 -20.99 -14.67 25.63
CA LEU A 996 -22.22 -14.83 24.87
C LEU A 996 -22.38 -16.26 24.34
N THR A 997 -21.31 -16.89 23.84
CA THR A 997 -21.38 -18.31 23.42
C THR A 997 -21.57 -19.27 24.59
N ASP A 998 -20.99 -18.98 25.76
CA ASP A 998 -21.20 -19.77 26.98
C ASP A 998 -22.65 -19.65 27.45
N GLN A 999 -23.25 -18.45 27.43
CA GLN A 999 -24.68 -18.22 27.73
C GLN A 999 -25.61 -18.96 26.76
N ILE A 1000 -25.29 -18.99 25.46
CA ILE A 1000 -26.12 -19.65 24.44
C ILE A 1000 -26.03 -21.18 24.55
N PHE A 1001 -24.82 -21.74 24.70
CA PHE A 1001 -24.60 -23.18 24.50
C PHE A 1001 -24.55 -24.01 25.79
N THR A 1002 -24.18 -23.44 26.95
CA THR A 1002 -23.99 -24.24 28.18
C THR A 1002 -25.28 -24.95 28.62
N LEU A 1003 -26.41 -24.24 28.62
CA LEU A 1003 -27.70 -24.80 29.03
C LEU A 1003 -28.32 -25.68 27.94
N ALA A 1004 -28.04 -25.41 26.66
CA ALA A 1004 -28.44 -26.27 25.54
C ALA A 1004 -27.71 -27.62 25.53
N LEU A 1005 -26.44 -27.66 25.96
CA LEU A 1005 -25.70 -28.91 26.15
C LEU A 1005 -26.23 -29.74 27.32
N GLN A 1006 -26.72 -29.10 28.38
CA GLN A 1006 -27.27 -29.77 29.57
C GLN A 1006 -28.71 -30.29 29.35
N HIS A 1007 -29.54 -29.55 28.60
CA HIS A 1007 -30.95 -29.89 28.38
C HIS A 1007 -31.25 -30.17 26.90
N PRO A 1008 -31.39 -31.43 26.47
CA PRO A 1008 -31.70 -31.80 25.07
C PRO A 1008 -32.97 -31.14 24.52
N ALA A 1009 -33.92 -30.76 25.39
CA ALA A 1009 -35.11 -30.03 24.99
C ALA A 1009 -34.80 -28.67 24.35
N LEU A 1010 -33.74 -27.98 24.79
CA LEU A 1010 -33.30 -26.67 24.29
C LEU A 1010 -32.47 -26.76 23.00
N GLN A 1011 -31.94 -27.92 22.63
CA GLN A 1011 -31.07 -28.05 21.45
C GLN A 1011 -31.81 -27.70 20.16
N ASP A 1012 -33.01 -28.25 19.97
CA ASP A 1012 -33.89 -27.90 18.86
C ASP A 1012 -34.32 -26.42 18.90
N GLU A 1013 -34.51 -25.85 20.10
CA GLU A 1013 -34.91 -24.45 20.29
C GLU A 1013 -33.80 -23.49 19.85
N VAL A 1014 -32.53 -23.74 20.23
CA VAL A 1014 -31.38 -22.94 19.76
C VAL A 1014 -31.22 -23.02 18.25
N TYR A 1015 -31.37 -24.20 17.64
CA TYR A 1015 -31.40 -24.33 16.18
C TYR A 1015 -32.54 -23.50 15.57
N CYS A 1016 -33.76 -23.61 16.08
CA CYS A 1016 -34.91 -22.84 15.57
C CYS A 1016 -34.71 -21.32 15.71
N GLN A 1017 -34.13 -20.87 16.84
CA GLN A 1017 -33.83 -19.46 17.09
C GLN A 1017 -32.77 -18.89 16.13
N ILE A 1018 -31.68 -19.63 15.88
CA ILE A 1018 -30.64 -19.21 14.92
C ILE A 1018 -31.19 -19.21 13.49
N LEU A 1019 -31.86 -20.29 13.07
CA LEU A 1019 -32.45 -20.42 11.72
C LEU A 1019 -33.52 -19.35 11.46
N LYS A 1020 -34.31 -18.99 12.48
CA LYS A 1020 -35.24 -17.85 12.45
C LYS A 1020 -34.51 -16.54 12.14
N GLN A 1021 -33.41 -16.23 12.85
CA GLN A 1021 -32.66 -15.00 12.64
C GLN A 1021 -31.84 -14.98 11.34
N LEU A 1022 -31.68 -16.12 10.67
CA LEU A 1022 -31.16 -16.24 9.30
C LEU A 1022 -32.26 -16.16 8.21
N THR A 1023 -33.55 -16.15 8.59
CA THR A 1023 -34.68 -16.20 7.64
C THR A 1023 -35.25 -14.80 7.40
N HIS A 1024 -35.13 -14.29 6.17
CA HIS A 1024 -35.53 -12.94 5.76
C HIS A 1024 -34.83 -11.79 6.52
N ASN A 1025 -33.64 -12.03 7.05
CA ASN A 1025 -32.78 -10.98 7.60
C ASN A 1025 -32.22 -10.10 6.47
N SER A 1026 -32.33 -8.78 6.61
CA SER A 1026 -31.81 -7.78 5.67
C SER A 1026 -30.51 -7.12 6.12
N ASN A 1027 -30.10 -7.32 7.38
CA ASN A 1027 -28.85 -6.83 7.93
C ASN A 1027 -27.74 -7.84 7.65
N ARG A 1028 -26.87 -7.53 6.68
CA ARG A 1028 -25.76 -8.41 6.27
C ARG A 1028 -24.82 -8.78 7.43
N HIS A 1029 -24.51 -7.85 8.34
CA HIS A 1029 -23.59 -8.13 9.46
C HIS A 1029 -24.21 -9.09 10.48
N SER A 1030 -25.49 -8.89 10.80
CA SER A 1030 -26.27 -9.81 11.61
C SER A 1030 -26.35 -11.19 10.94
N GLU A 1031 -26.67 -11.26 9.64
CA GLU A 1031 -26.72 -12.54 8.92
C GLU A 1031 -25.37 -13.29 8.96
N GLU A 1032 -24.26 -12.60 8.71
CA GLU A 1032 -22.90 -13.18 8.77
C GLU A 1032 -22.59 -13.73 10.18
N ARG A 1033 -22.89 -12.99 11.26
CA ARG A 1033 -22.76 -13.49 12.64
C ARG A 1033 -23.74 -14.63 12.98
N GLY A 1034 -24.93 -14.64 12.39
CA GLY A 1034 -25.88 -15.74 12.52
C GLY A 1034 -25.36 -17.05 11.91
N TRP A 1035 -24.64 -16.96 10.78
CA TRP A 1035 -23.96 -18.11 10.18
C TRP A 1035 -22.79 -18.62 11.04
N GLN A 1036 -22.07 -17.73 11.73
CA GLN A 1036 -21.02 -18.09 12.69
C GLN A 1036 -21.62 -18.85 13.90
N LEU A 1037 -22.74 -18.39 14.46
CA LEU A 1037 -23.48 -19.13 15.50
C LEU A 1037 -23.97 -20.50 15.02
N LEU A 1038 -24.47 -20.61 13.78
CA LEU A 1038 -24.90 -21.89 13.22
C LEU A 1038 -23.71 -22.86 13.02
N TRP A 1039 -22.55 -22.34 12.60
CA TRP A 1039 -21.32 -23.12 12.43
C TRP A 1039 -20.74 -23.63 13.75
N LEU A 1040 -20.87 -22.84 14.84
CA LEU A 1040 -20.59 -23.30 16.20
C LEU A 1040 -21.60 -24.38 16.65
N CYS A 1041 -22.90 -24.10 16.56
CA CYS A 1041 -23.98 -25.00 16.96
C CYS A 1041 -23.87 -26.38 16.30
N THR A 1042 -23.65 -26.41 14.97
CA THR A 1042 -23.47 -27.65 14.18
C THR A 1042 -22.21 -28.43 14.51
N GLY A 1043 -21.23 -27.84 15.21
CA GLY A 1043 -20.07 -28.54 15.76
C GLY A 1043 -20.26 -29.10 17.17
N LEU A 1044 -21.31 -28.68 17.89
CA LEU A 1044 -21.55 -29.05 19.30
C LEU A 1044 -22.53 -30.21 19.45
N PHE A 1045 -23.73 -30.10 18.87
CA PHE A 1045 -24.78 -31.11 19.01
C PHE A 1045 -25.66 -31.20 17.74
N PRO A 1046 -26.21 -32.38 17.40
CA PRO A 1046 -27.06 -32.52 16.23
C PRO A 1046 -28.49 -32.02 16.53
N PRO A 1047 -29.23 -31.52 15.53
CA PRO A 1047 -30.68 -31.31 15.68
C PRO A 1047 -31.39 -32.66 15.83
N SER A 1048 -32.54 -32.69 16.51
CA SER A 1048 -33.29 -33.94 16.71
C SER A 1048 -33.84 -34.51 15.39
N LYS A 1049 -34.28 -35.78 15.43
CA LYS A 1049 -34.80 -36.50 14.25
C LYS A 1049 -35.92 -35.76 13.50
N GLY A 1050 -36.72 -34.92 14.18
CA GLY A 1050 -37.77 -34.11 13.55
C GLY A 1050 -37.27 -32.82 12.90
N LEU A 1051 -36.28 -32.15 13.50
CA LEU A 1051 -35.74 -30.88 12.97
C LEU A 1051 -34.64 -31.10 11.92
N LEU A 1052 -33.90 -32.21 12.00
CA LEU A 1052 -32.78 -32.55 11.11
C LEU A 1052 -33.10 -32.40 9.61
N PRO A 1053 -34.23 -32.90 9.07
CA PRO A 1053 -34.54 -32.75 7.64
C PRO A 1053 -34.69 -31.28 7.22
N HIS A 1054 -35.39 -30.46 8.02
CA HIS A 1054 -35.60 -29.05 7.72
C HIS A 1054 -34.31 -28.22 7.89
N ALA A 1055 -33.50 -28.53 8.91
CA ALA A 1055 -32.21 -27.87 9.12
C ALA A 1055 -31.20 -28.20 8.00
N GLN A 1056 -31.11 -29.47 7.57
CA GLN A 1056 -30.27 -29.91 6.46
C GLN A 1056 -30.72 -29.22 5.15
N LYS A 1057 -32.02 -29.26 4.81
CA LYS A 1057 -32.56 -28.62 3.60
C LYS A 1057 -32.43 -27.08 3.62
N PHE A 1058 -32.51 -26.44 4.78
CA PHE A 1058 -32.23 -25.00 4.95
C PHE A 1058 -30.80 -24.64 4.57
N ILE A 1059 -29.83 -25.47 4.97
CA ILE A 1059 -28.41 -25.28 4.68
C ILE A 1059 -28.11 -25.60 3.22
N ASP A 1060 -28.67 -26.68 2.68
CA ASP A 1060 -28.42 -27.11 1.30
C ASP A 1060 -28.98 -26.12 0.26
N THR A 1061 -30.18 -25.56 0.49
CA THR A 1061 -30.72 -24.47 -0.35
C THR A 1061 -29.91 -23.15 -0.23
N ARG A 1062 -28.92 -23.07 0.66
CA ARG A 1062 -28.08 -21.89 0.91
C ARG A 1062 -26.57 -22.16 0.75
N ARG A 1063 -26.18 -23.22 0.03
CA ARG A 1063 -24.76 -23.58 -0.28
C ARG A 1063 -23.87 -22.47 -0.82
N GLY A 1064 -24.43 -21.39 -1.37
CA GLY A 1064 -23.69 -20.18 -1.78
C GLY A 1064 -23.19 -19.27 -0.63
N LYS A 1065 -23.52 -19.57 0.63
CA LYS A 1065 -23.00 -18.87 1.82
C LYS A 1065 -21.75 -19.59 2.34
N LEU A 1066 -20.69 -18.84 2.67
CA LEU A 1066 -19.35 -19.36 2.98
C LEU A 1066 -19.34 -20.53 3.96
N LEU A 1067 -20.06 -20.42 5.08
CA LEU A 1067 -20.07 -21.44 6.14
C LEU A 1067 -21.10 -22.57 5.89
N ALA A 1068 -22.02 -22.46 4.92
CA ALA A 1068 -23.13 -23.41 4.77
C ALA A 1068 -22.66 -24.83 4.44
N ALA A 1069 -21.71 -24.98 3.51
CA ALA A 1069 -21.12 -26.28 3.19
C ALA A 1069 -20.45 -26.93 4.41
N ASP A 1070 -19.84 -26.12 5.28
CA ASP A 1070 -19.19 -26.60 6.50
C ASP A 1070 -20.18 -26.94 7.61
N CYS A 1071 -21.27 -26.17 7.78
CA CYS A 1071 -22.38 -26.53 8.66
C CYS A 1071 -22.97 -27.91 8.29
N SER A 1072 -23.20 -28.15 6.99
CA SER A 1072 -23.67 -29.46 6.50
C SER A 1072 -22.67 -30.58 6.82
N ARG A 1073 -21.38 -30.39 6.53
CA ARG A 1073 -20.33 -31.37 6.85
C ARG A 1073 -20.20 -31.63 8.36
N ARG A 1074 -20.41 -30.60 9.19
CA ARG A 1074 -20.38 -30.69 10.66
C ARG A 1074 -21.54 -31.48 11.23
N ILE A 1075 -22.78 -31.23 10.81
CA ILE A 1075 -23.96 -32.03 11.20
C ILE A 1075 -23.71 -33.53 10.95
N GLN A 1076 -23.27 -33.88 9.73
CA GLN A 1076 -23.01 -35.26 9.34
C GLN A 1076 -21.84 -35.92 10.11
N ARG A 1077 -20.94 -35.13 10.69
CA ARG A 1077 -19.84 -35.59 11.56
C ARG A 1077 -20.31 -35.79 12.99
N VAL A 1078 -21.02 -34.81 13.56
CA VAL A 1078 -21.56 -34.86 14.93
C VAL A 1078 -22.60 -35.97 15.10
N LEU A 1079 -23.42 -36.26 14.07
CA LEU A 1079 -24.31 -37.43 14.05
C LEU A 1079 -23.57 -38.78 14.19
N ARG A 1080 -22.28 -38.85 13.84
CA ARG A 1080 -21.45 -40.07 13.98
C ARG A 1080 -20.63 -40.08 15.27
N THR A 1081 -20.15 -38.94 15.74
CA THR A 1081 -19.28 -38.85 16.93
C THR A 1081 -20.04 -38.65 18.24
N GLY A 1082 -21.32 -38.26 18.18
CA GLY A 1082 -22.09 -37.80 19.33
C GLY A 1082 -21.85 -36.32 19.66
N PRO A 1083 -22.67 -35.73 20.56
CA PRO A 1083 -22.55 -34.34 20.98
C PRO A 1083 -21.36 -34.12 21.93
N ARG A 1084 -20.86 -32.88 21.95
CA ARG A 1084 -19.84 -32.36 22.88
C ARG A 1084 -20.35 -32.33 24.32
N LYS A 1085 -19.43 -32.28 25.29
CA LYS A 1085 -19.72 -32.17 26.72
C LYS A 1085 -19.55 -30.75 27.27
N GLN A 1086 -18.84 -29.86 26.59
CA GLN A 1086 -18.57 -28.48 27.03
C GLN A 1086 -18.90 -27.46 25.91
N PRO A 1087 -19.19 -26.18 26.25
CA PRO A 1087 -19.36 -25.11 25.27
C PRO A 1087 -18.05 -24.87 24.47
N PRO A 1088 -18.11 -24.06 23.38
CA PRO A 1088 -16.95 -23.78 22.56
C PRO A 1088 -15.72 -23.32 23.35
N HIS A 1089 -14.55 -23.77 22.91
CA HIS A 1089 -13.28 -23.21 23.36
C HIS A 1089 -13.02 -21.85 22.68
N GLN A 1090 -12.26 -20.94 23.31
CA GLN A 1090 -11.93 -19.61 22.77
C GLN A 1090 -11.45 -19.67 21.30
N VAL A 1091 -10.55 -20.61 21.00
CA VAL A 1091 -10.02 -20.84 19.64
C VAL A 1091 -11.10 -21.27 18.63
N GLU A 1092 -12.17 -21.96 19.07
CA GLU A 1092 -13.31 -22.30 18.21
C GLU A 1092 -14.16 -21.06 17.89
N VAL A 1093 -14.24 -20.10 18.83
CA VAL A 1093 -14.96 -18.82 18.67
C VAL A 1093 -14.18 -17.86 17.77
N GLU A 1094 -12.88 -17.68 18.01
CA GLU A 1094 -11.97 -16.86 17.18
C GLU A 1094 -11.95 -17.35 15.72
N ALA A 1095 -11.91 -18.66 15.50
CA ALA A 1095 -11.97 -19.26 14.17
C ALA A 1095 -13.33 -19.01 13.49
N ALA A 1096 -14.44 -18.99 14.25
CA ALA A 1096 -15.75 -18.62 13.71
C ALA A 1096 -15.78 -17.13 13.31
N GLU A 1097 -15.33 -16.22 14.16
CA GLU A 1097 -15.28 -14.77 13.88
C GLU A 1097 -14.41 -14.45 12.64
N GLN A 1098 -13.28 -15.15 12.48
CA GLN A 1098 -12.40 -15.04 11.30
C GLN A 1098 -12.91 -15.81 10.06
N ASN A 1099 -14.01 -16.57 10.18
CA ASN A 1099 -14.54 -17.48 9.15
C ASN A 1099 -13.53 -18.55 8.67
N VAL A 1100 -12.60 -18.97 9.54
CA VAL A 1100 -11.57 -19.96 9.27
C VAL A 1100 -12.05 -21.35 9.68
N SER A 1101 -12.39 -22.21 8.70
CA SER A 1101 -12.99 -23.51 9.02
C SER A 1101 -12.01 -24.62 9.45
N ARG A 1102 -10.69 -24.37 9.34
CA ARG A 1102 -9.60 -25.28 9.70
C ARG A 1102 -8.85 -24.74 10.92
N ILE A 1103 -9.09 -25.30 12.10
CA ILE A 1103 -8.35 -24.93 13.32
C ILE A 1103 -7.10 -25.79 13.39
N CYS A 1104 -5.94 -25.18 13.59
CA CYS A 1104 -4.68 -25.89 13.80
C CYS A 1104 -4.20 -25.71 15.24
N HIS A 1105 -3.87 -26.79 15.92
CA HIS A 1105 -3.30 -26.78 17.27
C HIS A 1105 -1.86 -27.29 17.25
N LYS A 1106 -1.02 -26.70 18.11
CA LYS A 1106 0.40 -27.04 18.21
C LYS A 1106 0.61 -28.14 19.27
N VAL A 1107 1.08 -29.31 18.86
CA VAL A 1107 1.47 -30.39 19.77
C VAL A 1107 3.00 -30.41 19.91
N TYR A 1108 3.46 -30.65 21.13
CA TYR A 1108 4.88 -30.70 21.49
C TYR A 1108 5.29 -32.15 21.77
N PHE A 1109 6.51 -32.51 21.37
CA PHE A 1109 7.07 -33.84 21.56
C PHE A 1109 8.20 -33.83 22.61
N PRO A 1110 8.54 -34.98 23.24
CA PRO A 1110 9.57 -35.05 24.28
C PRO A 1110 11.02 -34.72 23.85
N ASN A 1111 11.24 -34.49 22.55
CA ASN A 1111 12.52 -34.14 21.93
C ASN A 1111 12.61 -32.64 21.55
N ASP A 1112 11.85 -31.79 22.23
CA ASP A 1112 11.69 -30.34 22.00
C ASP A 1112 11.19 -29.93 20.59
N THR A 1113 10.78 -30.88 19.75
CA THR A 1113 10.09 -30.58 18.48
C THR A 1113 8.60 -30.34 18.67
N SER A 1114 7.94 -29.75 17.66
CA SER A 1114 6.51 -29.49 17.70
C SER A 1114 5.89 -29.46 16.31
N GLU A 1115 4.70 -30.03 16.15
CA GLU A 1115 3.92 -30.01 14.91
C GLU A 1115 2.59 -29.26 15.04
N MET A 1116 2.11 -28.75 13.91
CA MET A 1116 0.76 -28.21 13.76
C MET A 1116 -0.18 -29.28 13.22
N LEU A 1117 -1.16 -29.69 14.02
CA LEU A 1117 -2.19 -30.67 13.67
C LEU A 1117 -3.51 -29.95 13.42
N GLU A 1118 -4.26 -30.38 12.40
CA GLU A 1118 -5.61 -29.89 12.16
C GLU A 1118 -6.59 -30.60 13.10
N VAL A 1119 -7.33 -29.82 13.88
CA VAL A 1119 -8.31 -30.30 14.85
C VAL A 1119 -9.65 -29.67 14.51
N VAL A 1120 -10.73 -30.44 14.53
CA VAL A 1120 -12.10 -29.91 14.38
C VAL A 1120 -12.89 -30.09 15.67
N ALA A 1121 -14.02 -29.37 15.78
CA ALA A 1121 -14.85 -29.36 16.99
C ALA A 1121 -15.18 -30.77 17.54
N ASN A 1122 -15.31 -31.78 16.68
CA ASN A 1122 -15.64 -33.14 17.07
C ASN A 1122 -14.47 -34.16 16.99
N THR A 1123 -13.22 -33.69 16.90
CA THR A 1123 -12.02 -34.56 17.00
C THR A 1123 -11.87 -35.09 18.43
N ARG A 1124 -11.70 -36.41 18.59
CA ARG A 1124 -11.36 -37.04 19.88
C ARG A 1124 -9.85 -37.14 20.07
N VAL A 1125 -9.40 -37.30 21.31
CA VAL A 1125 -7.97 -37.45 21.66
C VAL A 1125 -7.31 -38.59 20.88
N ARG A 1126 -7.99 -39.75 20.77
CA ARG A 1126 -7.55 -40.88 19.91
C ARG A 1126 -7.26 -40.49 18.47
N ASP A 1127 -8.11 -39.68 17.84
CA ASP A 1127 -8.00 -39.33 16.42
C ASP A 1127 -6.81 -38.39 16.17
N VAL A 1128 -6.38 -37.65 17.20
CA VAL A 1128 -5.13 -36.87 17.20
C VAL A 1128 -3.92 -37.79 17.34
N CYS A 1129 -3.97 -38.80 18.22
CA CYS A 1129 -2.91 -39.82 18.33
C CYS A 1129 -2.74 -40.61 17.03
N ASP A 1130 -3.83 -41.08 16.40
CA ASP A 1130 -3.83 -41.72 15.08
C ASP A 1130 -3.16 -40.83 14.02
N SER A 1131 -3.49 -39.53 14.01
CA SER A 1131 -2.91 -38.55 13.06
C SER A 1131 -1.40 -38.33 13.29
N ILE A 1132 -0.97 -38.25 14.56
CA ILE A 1132 0.45 -38.17 14.94
C ILE A 1132 1.20 -39.42 14.51
N ALA A 1133 0.69 -40.61 14.85
CA ALA A 1133 1.31 -41.89 14.52
C ALA A 1133 1.47 -42.06 13.01
N THR A 1134 0.46 -41.66 12.23
CA THR A 1134 0.50 -41.67 10.77
C THR A 1134 1.58 -40.72 10.20
N ARG A 1135 1.74 -39.52 10.77
CA ARG A 1135 2.78 -38.56 10.32
C ARG A 1135 4.19 -39.00 10.70
N LEU A 1136 4.37 -39.52 11.92
CA LEU A 1136 5.63 -40.00 12.44
C LEU A 1136 6.00 -41.44 11.96
N GLN A 1137 5.13 -42.07 11.17
CA GLN A 1137 5.29 -43.42 10.62
C GLN A 1137 5.54 -44.50 11.71
N LEU A 1138 4.84 -44.37 12.85
CA LEU A 1138 4.94 -45.32 13.96
C LEU A 1138 4.23 -46.65 13.62
N ALA A 1139 4.88 -47.78 13.89
CA ALA A 1139 4.33 -49.12 13.63
C ALA A 1139 3.19 -49.50 14.60
N SER A 1140 3.20 -48.96 15.82
CA SER A 1140 2.06 -48.92 16.76
C SER A 1140 2.19 -47.65 17.61
N TRP A 1141 1.07 -47.13 18.11
CA TRP A 1141 1.04 -46.06 19.10
C TRP A 1141 0.44 -46.50 20.44
N GLU A 1142 0.17 -47.79 20.63
CA GLU A 1142 -0.39 -48.34 21.87
C GLU A 1142 0.44 -47.92 23.11
N GLY A 1143 -0.22 -47.36 24.11
CA GLY A 1143 0.41 -46.77 25.29
C GLY A 1143 0.81 -45.28 25.18
N CYS A 1144 0.70 -44.67 24.00
CA CYS A 1144 0.94 -43.22 23.83
C CYS A 1144 -0.36 -42.41 24.03
N SER A 1145 -0.36 -41.45 24.95
CA SER A 1145 -1.48 -40.51 25.16
C SER A 1145 -1.03 -39.05 25.02
N LEU A 1146 -2.01 -38.15 24.86
CA LEU A 1146 -1.77 -36.70 24.94
C LEU A 1146 -1.73 -36.25 26.40
N PHE A 1147 -0.75 -35.42 26.73
CA PHE A 1147 -0.60 -34.78 28.04
C PHE A 1147 -0.74 -33.26 27.91
N ILE A 1148 -1.55 -32.65 28.78
CA ILE A 1148 -1.63 -31.18 28.89
C ILE A 1148 -0.81 -30.75 30.10
N LYS A 1149 0.18 -29.88 29.89
CA LYS A 1149 1.02 -29.30 30.95
C LYS A 1149 0.58 -27.88 31.28
N ILE A 1150 0.31 -27.61 32.56
CA ILE A 1150 0.13 -26.25 33.10
C ILE A 1150 1.17 -26.06 34.21
N ALA A 1151 2.09 -25.11 34.04
CA ALA A 1151 3.16 -24.84 35.01
C ALA A 1151 3.90 -26.12 35.45
N ASP A 1152 3.68 -26.56 36.69
CA ASP A 1152 4.23 -27.76 37.33
C ASP A 1152 3.44 -29.05 37.07
N LYS A 1153 2.15 -28.95 36.72
CA LYS A 1153 1.23 -30.10 36.62
C LYS A 1153 1.08 -30.61 35.20
N VAL A 1154 1.01 -31.94 35.07
CA VAL A 1154 0.84 -32.65 33.80
C VAL A 1154 -0.38 -33.56 33.92
N ILE A 1155 -1.33 -33.44 32.97
CA ILE A 1155 -2.62 -34.13 33.00
C ILE A 1155 -2.75 -34.99 31.73
N SER A 1156 -2.76 -36.31 31.89
CA SER A 1156 -3.04 -37.25 30.79
C SER A 1156 -4.49 -37.14 30.35
N GLN A 1157 -4.72 -37.15 29.03
CA GLN A 1157 -6.05 -37.04 28.44
C GLN A 1157 -6.61 -38.42 28.08
N LYS A 1158 -7.93 -38.60 28.26
CA LYS A 1158 -8.61 -39.85 27.92
C LYS A 1158 -8.89 -39.89 26.42
N GLU A 1159 -8.51 -40.99 25.78
CA GLU A 1159 -8.68 -41.22 24.33
C GLU A 1159 -10.09 -40.89 23.81
N GLY A 1160 -11.13 -41.32 24.54
CA GLY A 1160 -12.52 -41.17 24.15
C GLY A 1160 -13.14 -39.78 24.33
N ASP A 1161 -12.45 -38.84 24.98
CA ASP A 1161 -12.93 -37.47 25.17
C ASP A 1161 -12.60 -36.56 23.96
N PHE A 1162 -13.40 -35.52 23.77
CA PHE A 1162 -13.19 -34.54 22.70
C PHE A 1162 -12.05 -33.58 23.06
N PHE A 1163 -11.17 -33.30 22.10
CA PHE A 1163 -9.95 -32.52 22.31
C PHE A 1163 -10.21 -31.13 22.93
N PHE A 1164 -11.23 -30.42 22.43
CA PHE A 1164 -11.61 -29.11 22.96
C PHE A 1164 -12.38 -29.18 24.30
N ASP A 1165 -13.08 -30.28 24.61
CA ASP A 1165 -13.67 -30.47 25.95
C ASP A 1165 -12.57 -30.66 27.00
N SER A 1166 -11.52 -31.43 26.68
CA SER A 1166 -10.30 -31.55 27.48
C SER A 1166 -9.63 -30.20 27.74
N LEU A 1167 -9.37 -29.41 26.69
CA LEU A 1167 -8.80 -28.06 26.83
C LEU A 1167 -9.69 -27.13 27.66
N ARG A 1168 -11.02 -27.21 27.50
CA ARG A 1168 -11.98 -26.37 28.24
C ARG A 1168 -12.02 -26.72 29.73
N GLN A 1169 -12.12 -28.01 30.08
CA GLN A 1169 -12.05 -28.48 31.48
C GLN A 1169 -10.78 -27.99 32.18
N VAL A 1170 -9.64 -28.12 31.50
CA VAL A 1170 -8.33 -27.69 31.99
C VAL A 1170 -8.25 -26.16 32.14
N SER A 1171 -8.78 -25.40 31.19
CA SER A 1171 -8.80 -23.93 31.24
C SER A 1171 -9.70 -23.40 32.37
N ASP A 1172 -10.87 -23.99 32.56
CA ASP A 1172 -11.79 -23.58 33.63
C ASP A 1172 -11.34 -24.11 35.02
N TRP A 1173 -10.55 -25.19 35.08
CA TRP A 1173 -9.79 -25.55 36.29
C TRP A 1173 -8.74 -24.49 36.64
N VAL A 1174 -8.01 -23.93 35.66
CA VAL A 1174 -7.07 -22.82 35.91
C VAL A 1174 -7.81 -21.55 36.36
N LYS A 1175 -8.96 -21.22 35.77
CA LYS A 1175 -9.78 -20.08 36.24
C LYS A 1175 -10.20 -20.25 37.69
N LYS A 1176 -10.69 -21.44 38.08
CA LYS A 1176 -11.15 -21.75 39.45
C LYS A 1176 -10.02 -21.81 40.49
N ASN A 1177 -8.80 -22.16 40.10
CA ASN A 1177 -7.65 -22.32 41.01
C ASN A 1177 -6.65 -21.15 40.96
N LYS A 1178 -6.94 -20.07 40.23
CA LYS A 1178 -6.20 -18.82 40.40
C LYS A 1178 -6.48 -18.27 41.81
N PRO A 1179 -5.45 -17.94 42.62
CA PRO A 1179 -5.69 -17.29 43.91
C PRO A 1179 -6.38 -15.94 43.65
N GLN A 1180 -7.57 -15.81 44.22
CA GLN A 1180 -8.36 -14.59 44.13
C GLN A 1180 -7.62 -13.50 44.89
N LYS A 1181 -7.24 -12.40 44.22
CA LYS A 1181 -6.64 -11.24 44.90
C LYS A 1181 -7.64 -10.70 45.91
N GLU A 1182 -7.24 -10.69 47.17
CA GLU A 1182 -7.95 -9.92 48.20
C GLU A 1182 -7.96 -8.43 47.79
N GLY A 1183 -9.12 -7.78 47.93
CA GLY A 1183 -9.28 -6.36 47.55
C GLY A 1183 -9.98 -6.10 46.21
N ALA A 1184 -11.17 -6.66 46.02
CA ALA A 1184 -12.19 -6.12 45.11
C ALA A 1184 -13.56 -6.13 45.82
N PRO A 1185 -14.29 -5.00 45.87
CA PRO A 1185 -15.61 -4.95 46.53
C PRO A 1185 -16.68 -5.67 45.69
N VAL A 1186 -17.69 -6.22 46.36
CA VAL A 1186 -18.84 -6.89 45.72
C VAL A 1186 -19.98 -5.89 45.53
N THR A 1187 -20.23 -5.53 44.27
CA THR A 1187 -21.47 -4.89 43.76
C THR A 1187 -21.68 -5.30 42.31
#